data_AF-A0A812T010-F1
#
_entry.id   AF-A0A812T010-F1
#
_cell.length_a   1.000
_cell.length_b   1.000
_cell.length_c   1.000
_cell.angle_alpha   90.00
_cell.angle_beta   90.00
_cell.angle_gamma   90.00
#
_symmetry.space_group_name_H-M   'P 1'
#
loop_
_entity.id
_entity.type
_entity.pdbx_description
1 polymer ?
#
loop_
_entity_poly.entity_id
_entity_poly.type
_entity_poly.pdbx_seq_one_letter_code
_entity_poly.pdbx_strand_id
1 'polypeptide(L)'
;MARTGLDFPEDAEGKRSTTGTNQGAFAASVKSFKEAHEAVVAEKKWRFGYVKHVVRQTQLAATSEEAALGIAKDGLEYLHSNMQFCRDGSSVSLKDAMKSIQASSFETKEIRGSKKPGPRAMEVPYKGSVLTGDALRAQVELWVRRGVIELDTGAALNLVAGSSDWLDLSDHTFVLFGAGSAMGPFPILMSLGAHVVAIDLPRPAIWKRLISVARDSPGKLTMPLTKKVSDSADDAELAECAGCDLLMQTPEVRSWLKGVLSSSQRVVLGAYCYADGPLFVRVSVAMDAIIADLVEELKVPPAIAYLCTPTDAHVCTASARDAAADALRKAPAWQGLLSRLLSFAKMGLAPNKVKTEDGALPVVDALVKEQGPNYCLAKRLQHWRAITARKKGCIVSSNIAPATATASVVSNKSFALAYKGMHHFKPMEVFQGETSNAVMLALLINDLRNPLSAGQPATALQNPMQLFAATAFHGGAWRTGWKFGTIGPCSAIAYITTGMLVKLWLVLYSVIQCLGWAYALLLLPGGPQNADEIIARFTYFQIAEVVHAVTGMVPSNPVTTAMQILSRVGLVQVVACATSSAAREKMLPWMTLFYYAWCITEVVRYTYYALNTFGVQVFPLTWLRYSTFLILYPLGVTGELGTVYSALPEMTDMAAKGPCGLACGTIAVASFRLGFTCLLGVYLLGFPLLFGTMLAQRKKVLRRSSVGAKKKSN
;
A
#
# COMPACT_ATOMS: atom_id res chain seq x y z
N MET A 1 -40.98 14.88 -3.03
CA MET A 1 -41.08 13.73 -2.12
C MET A 1 -40.62 14.17 -0.75
N ALA A 2 -41.38 13.87 0.31
CA ALA A 2 -40.92 14.11 1.68
C ALA A 2 -39.61 13.34 1.91
N ARG A 3 -38.57 14.02 2.43
CA ARG A 3 -37.31 13.35 2.78
C ARG A 3 -37.59 12.35 3.90
N THR A 4 -37.11 11.12 3.73
CA THR A 4 -37.26 10.04 4.71
C THR A 4 -35.86 9.58 5.14
N GLY A 5 -35.71 9.21 6.41
CA GLY A 5 -34.47 8.72 7.02
C GLY A 5 -33.69 9.77 7.80
N LEU A 6 -32.51 9.36 8.29
CA LEU A 6 -31.58 10.17 9.07
C LEU A 6 -30.96 11.28 8.23
N ASP A 7 -31.03 12.53 8.67
CA ASP A 7 -30.46 13.71 7.99
C ASP A 7 -29.92 14.74 9.01
N PHE A 8 -29.18 15.74 8.53
CA PHE A 8 -28.65 16.84 9.34
C PHE A 8 -29.76 17.77 9.82
N PRO A 9 -29.67 18.44 10.98
CA PRO A 9 -30.70 19.38 11.45
C PRO A 9 -30.99 20.50 10.45
N GLU A 10 -32.26 20.94 10.42
CA GLU A 10 -32.66 22.16 9.73
C GLU A 10 -32.30 23.40 10.56
N ASP A 11 -31.77 24.42 9.89
CA ASP A 11 -31.65 25.77 10.43
C ASP A 11 -32.99 26.52 10.34
N ALA A 12 -33.01 27.76 10.85
CA ALA A 12 -34.20 28.60 10.88
C ALA A 12 -34.76 28.90 9.47
N GLU A 13 -33.91 28.79 8.44
CA GLU A 13 -34.26 28.96 7.03
C GLU A 13 -34.62 27.64 6.32
N GLY A 14 -34.73 26.52 7.06
CA GLY A 14 -35.05 25.20 6.52
C GLY A 14 -33.93 24.54 5.72
N LYS A 15 -32.69 25.04 5.82
CA LYS A 15 -31.50 24.44 5.19
C LYS A 15 -30.80 23.50 6.16
N ARG A 16 -30.22 22.43 5.62
CA ARG A 16 -29.52 21.41 6.41
C ARG A 16 -28.01 21.57 6.31
N SER A 17 -27.42 22.34 7.24
CA SER A 17 -26.01 22.70 7.20
C SER A 17 -25.10 21.60 7.75
N THR A 18 -24.37 20.95 6.84
CA THR A 18 -23.35 19.94 7.22
C THR A 18 -22.17 20.57 7.94
N THR A 19 -21.73 21.75 7.51
CA THR A 19 -20.65 22.52 8.13
C THR A 19 -21.02 22.96 9.54
N GLY A 20 -22.25 23.48 9.73
CA GLY A 20 -22.73 23.93 11.04
C GLY A 20 -22.85 22.79 12.04
N THR A 21 -23.44 21.67 11.62
CA THR A 21 -23.52 20.46 12.46
C THR A 21 -22.13 19.95 12.86
N ASN A 22 -21.18 20.00 11.93
CA ASN A 22 -19.82 19.57 12.17
C ASN A 22 -19.10 20.44 13.18
N GLN A 23 -19.11 21.75 12.97
CA GLN A 23 -18.56 22.72 13.91
C GLN A 23 -19.23 22.62 15.29
N GLY A 24 -20.55 22.46 15.33
CA GLY A 24 -21.32 22.28 16.55
C GLY A 24 -20.93 21.03 17.34
N ALA A 25 -20.70 19.90 16.67
CA ALA A 25 -20.24 18.66 17.32
C ALA A 25 -18.86 18.83 17.95
N PHE A 26 -17.92 19.49 17.23
CA PHE A 26 -16.61 19.80 17.79
C PHE A 26 -16.69 20.83 18.92
N ALA A 27 -17.52 21.86 18.81
CA ALA A 27 -17.73 22.86 19.86
C ALA A 27 -18.29 22.22 21.13
N ALA A 28 -19.32 21.37 20.98
CA ALA A 28 -19.94 20.65 22.09
C ALA A 28 -18.94 19.72 22.78
N SER A 29 -18.13 18.99 22.02
CA SER A 29 -17.14 18.07 22.57
C SER A 29 -16.07 18.76 23.44
N VAL A 30 -15.75 20.03 23.21
CA VAL A 30 -14.75 20.76 24.02
C VAL A 30 -15.39 21.79 24.94
N LYS A 31 -16.70 21.70 25.22
CA LYS A 31 -17.43 22.71 26.02
C LYS A 31 -16.85 22.93 27.42
N SER A 32 -16.25 21.92 28.02
CA SER A 32 -15.57 22.01 29.32
C SER A 32 -14.26 22.79 29.27
N PHE A 33 -13.75 23.10 28.08
CA PHE A 33 -12.52 23.85 27.84
C PHE A 33 -12.84 25.19 27.17
N LYS A 34 -13.15 26.21 27.99
CA LYS A 34 -13.66 27.52 27.55
C LYS A 34 -12.92 28.10 26.33
N GLU A 35 -11.59 28.21 26.40
CA GLU A 35 -10.79 28.78 25.30
C GLU A 35 -10.91 27.99 23.99
N ALA A 36 -10.89 26.65 24.09
CA ALA A 36 -11.01 25.80 22.91
C ALA A 36 -12.42 25.84 22.31
N HIS A 37 -13.45 25.87 23.17
CA HIS A 37 -14.84 26.03 22.75
C HIS A 37 -15.05 27.36 22.01
N GLU A 38 -14.64 28.48 22.61
CA GLU A 38 -14.74 29.81 22.00
C GLU A 38 -13.97 29.87 20.66
N ALA A 39 -12.78 29.26 20.58
CA ALA A 39 -12.01 29.20 19.34
C ALA A 39 -12.71 28.40 18.24
N VAL A 40 -13.38 27.30 18.57
CA VAL A 40 -14.17 26.52 17.60
C VAL A 40 -15.35 27.34 17.12
N VAL A 41 -16.12 27.95 18.01
CA VAL A 41 -17.31 28.77 17.68
C VAL A 41 -16.92 29.98 16.82
N ALA A 42 -15.79 30.62 17.09
CA ALA A 42 -15.32 31.78 16.34
C ALA A 42 -14.80 31.48 14.92
N GLU A 43 -14.60 30.20 14.54
CA GLU A 43 -14.07 29.82 13.23
C GLU A 43 -15.09 29.97 12.10
N LYS A 44 -15.08 31.13 11.45
CA LYS A 44 -16.00 31.46 10.35
C LYS A 44 -15.80 30.61 9.09
N LYS A 45 -14.61 30.03 8.87
CA LYS A 45 -14.27 29.26 7.66
C LYS A 45 -13.99 27.79 8.01
N TRP A 46 -14.93 27.16 8.73
CA TRP A 46 -14.79 25.78 9.23
C TRP A 46 -14.27 24.77 8.20
N ARG A 47 -14.78 24.81 6.95
CA ARG A 47 -14.33 23.94 5.84
C ARG A 47 -12.82 23.91 5.63
N PHE A 48 -12.13 25.00 5.96
CA PHE A 48 -10.68 25.16 5.79
C PHE A 48 -9.92 25.28 7.12
N GLY A 49 -10.59 25.72 8.20
CA GLY A 49 -10.00 26.01 9.49
C GLY A 49 -10.10 24.89 10.53
N TYR A 50 -10.86 23.82 10.28
CA TYR A 50 -11.13 22.77 11.27
C TYR A 50 -9.88 22.05 11.81
N VAL A 51 -8.82 21.87 10.99
CA VAL A 51 -7.66 21.03 11.33
C VAL A 51 -7.01 21.41 12.67
N LYS A 52 -6.77 22.72 12.91
CA LYS A 52 -6.15 23.18 14.16
C LYS A 52 -7.01 22.87 15.39
N HIS A 53 -8.33 22.87 15.23
CA HIS A 53 -9.29 22.61 16.30
C HIS A 53 -9.37 21.12 16.63
N VAL A 54 -9.31 20.25 15.63
CA VAL A 54 -9.25 18.79 15.82
C VAL A 54 -7.95 18.37 16.50
N VAL A 55 -6.82 18.97 16.10
CA VAL A 55 -5.54 18.77 16.77
C VAL A 55 -5.64 19.21 18.23
N ARG A 56 -6.17 20.40 18.51
CA ARG A 56 -6.33 20.90 19.88
C ARG A 56 -7.25 20.01 20.72
N GLN A 57 -8.38 19.55 20.18
CA GLN A 57 -9.25 18.59 20.86
C GLN A 57 -8.50 17.31 21.23
N THR A 58 -7.68 16.77 20.31
CA THR A 58 -6.89 15.55 20.57
C THR A 58 -5.85 15.79 21.68
N GLN A 59 -5.21 16.95 21.70
CA GLN A 59 -4.31 17.34 22.78
C GLN A 59 -5.03 17.44 24.13
N LEU A 60 -6.21 18.06 24.15
CA LEU A 60 -7.05 18.14 25.36
C LEU A 60 -7.50 16.75 25.83
N ALA A 61 -7.88 15.85 24.93
CA ALA A 61 -8.23 14.47 25.29
C ALA A 61 -7.03 13.70 25.86
N ALA A 62 -5.81 14.06 25.45
CA ALA A 62 -4.59 13.40 25.90
C ALA A 62 -4.12 13.84 27.31
N THR A 63 -4.77 14.82 27.95
CA THR A 63 -4.35 15.33 29.27
C THR A 63 -4.82 14.47 30.44
N SER A 64 -6.03 13.89 30.38
CA SER A 64 -6.57 13.01 31.43
C SER A 64 -7.65 12.06 30.93
N GLU A 65 -7.98 11.04 31.71
CA GLU A 65 -9.09 10.12 31.42
C GLU A 65 -10.44 10.86 31.38
N GLU A 66 -10.69 11.76 32.33
CA GLU A 66 -11.91 12.56 32.43
C GLU A 66 -12.08 13.46 31.21
N ALA A 67 -10.98 14.08 30.74
CA ALA A 67 -10.98 14.89 29.55
C ALA A 67 -11.35 14.08 28.30
N ALA A 68 -10.73 12.92 28.11
CA ALA A 68 -11.03 12.03 26.98
C ALA A 68 -12.49 11.54 26.99
N LEU A 69 -12.99 11.10 28.15
CA LEU A 69 -14.36 10.62 28.32
C LEU A 69 -15.39 11.74 28.14
N GLY A 70 -15.14 12.91 28.71
CA GLY A 70 -16.01 14.09 28.58
C GLY A 70 -16.14 14.53 27.12
N ILE A 71 -15.00 14.67 26.42
CA ILE A 71 -14.99 15.04 25.00
C ILE A 71 -15.78 14.04 24.15
N ALA A 72 -15.55 12.75 24.38
CA ALA A 72 -16.23 11.70 23.66
C ALA A 72 -17.75 11.71 23.91
N LYS A 73 -18.16 11.77 25.18
CA LYS A 73 -19.58 11.77 25.57
C LYS A 73 -20.32 12.98 25.02
N ASP A 74 -19.74 14.17 25.14
CA ASP A 74 -20.39 15.42 24.75
C ASP A 74 -20.54 15.54 23.23
N GLY A 75 -19.55 15.08 22.46
CA GLY A 75 -19.63 15.02 21.00
C GLY A 75 -20.71 14.04 20.50
N LEU A 76 -20.81 12.86 21.11
CA LEU A 76 -21.84 11.86 20.79
C LEU A 76 -23.25 12.35 21.17
N GLU A 77 -23.40 12.91 22.37
CA GLU A 77 -24.69 13.44 22.86
C GLU A 77 -25.20 14.57 21.94
N TYR A 78 -24.30 15.44 21.49
CA TYR A 78 -24.65 16.48 20.51
C TYR A 78 -25.19 15.85 19.22
N LEU A 79 -24.48 14.88 18.65
CA LEU A 79 -24.90 14.24 17.39
C LEU A 79 -26.24 13.53 17.54
N HIS A 80 -26.46 12.78 18.62
CA HIS A 80 -27.72 12.05 18.85
C HIS A 80 -28.91 12.98 19.10
N SER A 81 -28.68 14.10 19.77
CA SER A 81 -29.74 15.07 20.10
C SER A 81 -30.08 16.00 18.94
N ASN A 82 -29.14 16.29 18.04
CA ASN A 82 -29.32 17.27 16.97
C ASN A 82 -29.55 16.66 15.59
N MET A 83 -29.01 15.47 15.29
CA MET A 83 -29.32 14.78 14.04
C MET A 83 -30.80 14.42 14.03
N GLN A 84 -31.44 14.53 12.87
CA GLN A 84 -32.87 14.36 12.73
C GLN A 84 -33.22 13.09 11.97
N PHE A 85 -34.25 12.39 12.41
CA PHE A 85 -34.84 11.28 11.69
C PHE A 85 -36.20 11.72 11.12
N CYS A 86 -36.28 11.76 9.78
CA CYS A 86 -37.47 12.22 9.08
C CYS A 86 -38.33 11.04 8.62
N ARG A 87 -39.63 11.07 8.89
CA ARG A 87 -40.58 10.05 8.42
C ARG A 87 -41.99 10.62 8.28
N ASP A 88 -42.65 10.29 7.17
CA ASP A 88 -44.05 10.67 6.89
C ASP A 88 -44.33 12.17 7.07
N GLY A 89 -43.36 13.01 6.71
CA GLY A 89 -43.45 14.47 6.85
C GLY A 89 -43.17 15.03 8.24
N SER A 90 -42.96 14.16 9.25
CA SER A 90 -42.50 14.53 10.59
C SER A 90 -40.98 14.40 10.71
N SER A 91 -40.38 15.20 11.59
CA SER A 91 -38.95 15.15 11.92
C SER A 91 -38.78 15.19 13.43
N VAL A 92 -38.08 14.20 13.98
CA VAL A 92 -37.74 14.12 15.41
C VAL A 92 -36.22 13.98 15.56
N SER A 93 -35.70 14.21 16.76
CA SER A 93 -34.28 13.92 17.02
C SER A 93 -34.00 12.43 16.82
N LEU A 94 -32.78 12.08 16.43
CA LEU A 94 -32.36 10.68 16.30
C LEU A 94 -32.54 9.95 17.64
N LYS A 95 -32.19 10.60 18.75
CA LYS A 95 -32.40 10.08 20.10
C LYS A 95 -33.86 9.71 20.36
N ASP A 96 -34.80 10.57 20.00
CA ASP A 96 -36.24 10.31 20.17
C ASP A 96 -36.76 9.24 19.20
N ALA A 97 -36.24 9.21 17.97
CA ALA A 97 -36.56 8.17 16.99
C ALA A 97 -36.15 6.78 17.47
N MET A 98 -34.92 6.65 17.97
CA MET A 98 -34.41 5.39 18.52
C MET A 98 -35.22 4.94 19.74
N LYS A 99 -35.69 5.87 20.58
CA LYS A 99 -36.54 5.56 21.74
C LYS A 99 -37.97 5.14 21.34
N SER A 100 -38.60 5.86 20.41
CA SER A 100 -40.02 5.69 20.08
C SER A 100 -40.31 4.56 19.10
N ILE A 101 -39.47 4.36 18.09
CA ILE A 101 -39.67 3.35 17.05
C ILE A 101 -39.01 2.06 17.53
N GLN A 102 -39.81 1.08 17.99
CA GLN A 102 -39.29 -0.20 18.53
C GLN A 102 -39.58 -1.40 17.63
N ALA A 103 -40.54 -1.30 16.71
CA ALA A 103 -40.91 -2.39 15.82
C ALA A 103 -39.81 -2.68 14.77
N SER A 104 -39.69 -3.94 14.38
CA SER A 104 -38.93 -4.36 13.20
C SER A 104 -39.87 -4.84 12.10
N SER A 105 -39.55 -4.53 10.85
CA SER A 105 -40.27 -5.01 9.66
C SER A 105 -39.49 -6.08 8.89
N PHE A 106 -38.35 -6.53 9.41
CA PHE A 106 -37.47 -7.46 8.71
C PHE A 106 -37.79 -8.91 9.04
N GLU A 107 -37.85 -9.72 7.99
CA GLU A 107 -37.75 -11.17 8.10
C GLU A 107 -36.27 -11.58 8.17
N THR A 108 -35.98 -12.79 8.64
CA THR A 108 -34.59 -13.27 8.81
C THR A 108 -34.34 -14.52 8.00
N LYS A 109 -33.27 -14.54 7.20
CA LYS A 109 -32.78 -15.75 6.53
C LYS A 109 -31.40 -16.11 7.02
N GLU A 110 -31.21 -17.41 7.26
CA GLU A 110 -29.90 -17.98 7.56
C GLU A 110 -29.42 -18.89 6.43
N ILE A 111 -28.13 -18.79 6.13
CA ILE A 111 -27.42 -19.62 5.16
C ILE A 111 -26.22 -20.22 5.86
N ARG A 112 -26.18 -21.54 5.94
CA ARG A 112 -25.01 -22.27 6.42
C ARG A 112 -24.14 -22.68 5.24
N GLY A 113 -22.85 -22.42 5.35
CA GLY A 113 -21.87 -22.83 4.38
C GLY A 113 -21.71 -24.35 4.31
N SER A 114 -21.23 -24.84 3.17
CA SER A 114 -21.10 -26.27 2.87
C SER A 114 -19.69 -26.84 3.05
N LYS A 115 -18.67 -25.98 3.18
CA LYS A 115 -17.28 -26.44 3.30
C LYS A 115 -16.93 -26.84 4.72
N LYS A 116 -16.00 -27.79 4.83
CA LYS A 116 -15.32 -28.07 6.10
C LYS A 116 -14.26 -26.98 6.38
N PRO A 117 -13.97 -26.67 7.65
CA PRO A 117 -12.87 -25.77 8.00
C PRO A 117 -11.55 -26.23 7.37
N GLY A 118 -10.82 -25.29 6.76
CA GLY A 118 -9.49 -25.54 6.19
C GLY A 118 -8.36 -25.45 7.23
N PRO A 119 -7.09 -25.60 6.78
CA PRO A 119 -5.92 -25.37 7.62
C PRO A 119 -5.90 -23.94 8.18
N ARG A 120 -5.59 -23.81 9.47
CA ARG A 120 -5.64 -22.54 10.21
C ARG A 120 -4.26 -21.93 10.28
N ALA A 121 -3.92 -21.11 9.29
CA ALA A 121 -2.68 -20.32 9.29
C ALA A 121 -2.99 -18.87 8.95
N MET A 122 -2.26 -17.95 9.58
CA MET A 122 -2.35 -16.54 9.23
C MET A 122 -1.69 -16.32 7.87
N GLU A 123 -2.49 -15.89 6.90
CA GLU A 123 -2.06 -15.57 5.55
C GLU A 123 -2.13 -14.07 5.30
N VAL A 124 -1.02 -13.48 4.87
CA VAL A 124 -0.96 -12.06 4.51
C VAL A 124 -0.49 -11.90 3.07
N PRO A 125 -1.40 -11.59 2.13
CA PRO A 125 -1.02 -11.20 0.78
C PRO A 125 -0.13 -9.94 0.83
N TYR A 126 1.05 -9.98 0.22
CA TYR A 126 1.98 -8.86 0.18
C TYR A 126 2.85 -8.92 -1.08
N LYS A 127 2.84 -7.82 -1.86
CA LYS A 127 3.69 -7.61 -3.06
C LYS A 127 3.69 -8.79 -4.04
N GLY A 128 2.51 -9.39 -4.28
CA GLY A 128 2.32 -10.48 -5.25
C GLY A 128 2.67 -11.88 -4.71
N SER A 129 2.93 -12.01 -3.42
CA SER A 129 3.11 -13.27 -2.70
C SER A 129 2.13 -13.37 -1.54
N VAL A 130 1.90 -14.57 -1.00
CA VAL A 130 1.16 -14.78 0.25
C VAL A 130 2.16 -15.21 1.31
N LEU A 131 2.29 -14.41 2.37
CA LEU A 131 3.23 -14.65 3.45
C LEU A 131 2.55 -15.45 4.57
N THR A 132 3.26 -16.47 5.06
CA THR A 132 2.86 -17.32 6.19
C THR A 132 4.09 -17.70 7.02
N GLY A 133 3.89 -18.22 8.23
CA GLY A 133 4.96 -18.76 9.09
C GLY A 133 6.15 -17.81 9.25
N ASP A 134 7.36 -18.31 9.06
CA ASP A 134 8.59 -17.53 9.27
C ASP A 134 8.78 -16.40 8.24
N ALA A 135 8.27 -16.56 7.01
CA ALA A 135 8.32 -15.50 6.00
C ALA A 135 7.46 -14.30 6.42
N LEU A 136 6.30 -14.55 7.05
CA LEU A 136 5.46 -13.51 7.62
C LEU A 136 6.17 -12.84 8.81
N ARG A 137 6.74 -13.61 9.75
CA ARG A 137 7.46 -13.06 10.91
C ARG A 137 8.62 -12.15 10.51
N ALA A 138 9.43 -12.59 9.55
CA ALA A 138 10.54 -11.79 9.01
C ALA A 138 10.05 -10.48 8.38
N GLN A 139 8.93 -10.51 7.66
CA GLN A 139 8.34 -9.31 7.06
C GLN A 139 7.76 -8.35 8.11
N VAL A 140 7.11 -8.87 9.15
CA VAL A 140 6.61 -8.08 10.29
C VAL A 140 7.77 -7.40 11.00
N GLU A 141 8.87 -8.11 11.27
CA GLU A 141 10.07 -7.53 11.87
C GLU A 141 10.68 -6.44 10.98
N LEU A 142 10.71 -6.64 9.66
CA LEU A 142 11.16 -5.62 8.71
C LEU A 142 10.27 -4.37 8.75
N TRP A 143 8.95 -4.50 8.88
CA TRP A 143 8.04 -3.36 9.04
C TRP A 143 8.29 -2.60 10.35
N VAL A 144 8.50 -3.31 11.47
CA VAL A 144 8.84 -2.69 12.76
C VAL A 144 10.18 -1.95 12.66
N ARG A 145 11.24 -2.63 12.19
CA ARG A 145 12.59 -2.06 12.08
C ARG A 145 12.64 -0.82 11.18
N ARG A 146 11.83 -0.80 10.11
CA ARG A 146 11.74 0.36 9.20
C ARG A 146 10.87 1.48 9.77
N GLY A 147 10.11 1.27 10.86
CA GLY A 147 9.16 2.25 11.39
C GLY A 147 7.90 2.38 10.55
N VAL A 148 7.52 1.32 9.82
CA VAL A 148 6.26 1.26 9.06
C VAL A 148 5.08 0.99 10.00
N ILE A 149 5.31 0.19 11.04
CA ILE A 149 4.35 -0.15 12.10
C ILE A 149 4.99 0.04 13.47
N GLU A 150 4.15 0.18 14.51
CA GLU A 150 4.62 0.20 15.90
C GLU A 150 5.06 -1.20 16.38
N LEU A 151 5.87 -1.23 17.44
CA LEU A 151 6.49 -2.45 17.98
C LEU A 151 5.44 -3.44 18.49
N ASP A 152 4.43 -2.93 19.19
CA ASP A 152 3.31 -3.71 19.72
C ASP A 152 2.41 -4.27 18.61
N THR A 153 2.25 -3.55 17.49
CA THR A 153 1.63 -4.10 16.26
C THR A 153 2.37 -5.34 15.80
N GLY A 154 3.71 -5.28 15.72
CA GLY A 154 4.51 -6.43 15.32
C GLY A 154 4.39 -7.61 16.30
N ALA A 155 4.36 -7.33 17.60
CA ALA A 155 4.17 -8.34 18.64
C ALA A 155 2.80 -9.03 18.53
N ALA A 156 1.72 -8.25 18.34
CA ALA A 156 0.36 -8.76 18.16
C ALA A 156 0.24 -9.66 16.93
N LEU A 157 0.83 -9.26 15.79
CA LEU A 157 0.82 -10.06 14.56
C LEU A 157 1.59 -11.37 14.73
N ASN A 158 2.74 -11.34 15.39
CA ASN A 158 3.52 -12.54 15.66
C ASN A 158 2.81 -13.49 16.63
N LEU A 159 2.07 -12.96 17.60
CA LEU A 159 1.26 -13.74 18.53
C LEU A 159 0.13 -14.46 17.79
N VAL A 160 -0.64 -13.75 16.96
CA VAL A 160 -1.72 -14.35 16.17
C VAL A 160 -1.17 -15.37 15.17
N ALA A 161 -0.04 -15.08 14.52
CA ALA A 161 0.62 -16.03 13.62
C ALA A 161 1.13 -17.29 14.34
N GLY A 162 1.41 -17.21 15.66
CA GLY A 162 1.79 -18.34 16.50
C GLY A 162 0.62 -19.13 17.08
N SER A 163 -0.57 -18.54 17.16
CA SER A 163 -1.75 -19.11 17.81
C SER A 163 -2.81 -19.57 16.79
N SER A 164 -2.56 -20.70 16.13
CA SER A 164 -3.47 -21.23 15.08
C SER A 164 -4.90 -21.51 15.58
N ASP A 165 -5.08 -21.76 16.88
CA ASP A 165 -6.36 -21.94 17.54
C ASP A 165 -7.19 -20.64 17.61
N TRP A 166 -6.53 -19.48 17.69
CA TRP A 166 -7.22 -18.18 17.71
C TRP A 166 -7.93 -17.84 16.40
N LEU A 167 -7.51 -18.48 15.30
CA LEU A 167 -8.10 -18.31 13.98
C LEU A 167 -9.42 -19.08 13.82
N ASP A 168 -9.82 -19.90 14.80
CA ASP A 168 -11.18 -20.42 14.87
C ASP A 168 -12.12 -19.32 15.35
N LEU A 169 -13.03 -18.89 14.49
CA LEU A 169 -14.02 -17.86 14.84
C LEU A 169 -15.44 -18.41 14.88
N SER A 170 -15.61 -19.74 14.87
CA SER A 170 -16.92 -20.40 14.92
C SER A 170 -17.70 -20.16 16.22
N ASP A 171 -17.02 -19.66 17.26
CA ASP A 171 -17.58 -19.27 18.55
C ASP A 171 -18.00 -17.79 18.63
N HIS A 172 -17.86 -17.01 17.55
CA HIS A 172 -18.18 -15.58 17.51
C HIS A 172 -19.27 -15.25 16.48
N THR A 173 -20.14 -14.32 16.85
CA THR A 173 -21.14 -13.70 15.97
C THR A 173 -20.71 -12.29 15.61
N PHE A 174 -20.41 -12.04 14.33
CA PHE A 174 -19.99 -10.74 13.82
C PHE A 174 -21.15 -10.02 13.12
N VAL A 175 -21.57 -8.88 13.65
CA VAL A 175 -22.45 -7.95 12.93
C VAL A 175 -21.58 -7.06 12.05
N LEU A 176 -21.79 -7.11 10.73
CA LEU A 176 -21.05 -6.27 9.79
C LEU A 176 -21.97 -5.20 9.22
N PHE A 177 -21.82 -3.96 9.72
CA PHE A 177 -22.41 -2.79 9.08
C PHE A 177 -21.60 -2.47 7.82
N GLY A 178 -22.16 -2.76 6.65
CA GLY A 178 -21.49 -2.70 5.37
C GLY A 178 -20.73 -3.99 5.05
N ALA A 179 -21.41 -5.14 5.11
CA ALA A 179 -20.81 -6.45 4.84
C ALA A 179 -20.15 -6.57 3.45
N GLY A 180 -20.63 -5.81 2.47
CA GLY A 180 -20.07 -5.71 1.12
C GLY A 180 -18.92 -4.71 0.97
N SER A 181 -18.51 -4.03 2.05
CA SER A 181 -17.38 -3.09 2.07
C SER A 181 -16.09 -3.70 1.55
N ALA A 182 -15.33 -2.95 0.74
CA ALA A 182 -14.04 -3.39 0.21
C ALA A 182 -12.98 -3.66 1.30
N MET A 183 -13.08 -2.92 2.41
CA MET A 183 -12.20 -3.08 3.58
C MET A 183 -12.85 -3.95 4.67
N GLY A 184 -14.06 -4.47 4.44
CA GLY A 184 -14.75 -5.33 5.39
C GLY A 184 -14.15 -6.74 5.41
N PRO A 185 -14.08 -7.40 6.59
CA PRO A 185 -13.44 -8.70 6.72
C PRO A 185 -14.32 -9.89 6.30
N PHE A 186 -15.46 -9.65 5.62
CA PHE A 186 -16.49 -10.67 5.37
C PHE A 186 -15.95 -11.99 4.77
N PRO A 187 -15.20 -12.00 3.66
CA PRO A 187 -14.77 -13.27 3.06
C PRO A 187 -13.85 -14.08 3.99
N ILE A 188 -12.99 -13.40 4.75
CA ILE A 188 -12.04 -14.05 5.65
C ILE A 188 -12.74 -14.54 6.92
N LEU A 189 -13.70 -13.79 7.46
CA LEU A 189 -14.52 -14.27 8.58
C LEU A 189 -15.28 -15.55 8.22
N MET A 190 -15.88 -15.58 7.02
CA MET A 190 -16.57 -16.78 6.53
C MET A 190 -15.61 -17.96 6.35
N SER A 191 -14.38 -17.74 5.86
CA SER A 191 -13.39 -18.82 5.72
C SER A 191 -12.86 -19.34 7.07
N LEU A 192 -12.86 -18.49 8.11
CA LEU A 192 -12.51 -18.85 9.49
C LEU A 192 -13.69 -19.44 10.29
N GLY A 193 -14.83 -19.69 9.64
CA GLY A 193 -15.98 -20.38 10.24
C GLY A 193 -16.91 -19.50 11.08
N ALA A 194 -16.75 -18.18 11.03
CA ALA A 194 -17.54 -17.26 11.83
C ALA A 194 -19.05 -17.29 11.48
N HIS A 195 -19.88 -16.93 12.46
CA HIS A 195 -21.26 -16.53 12.19
C HIS A 195 -21.28 -15.03 11.89
N VAL A 196 -21.71 -14.64 10.69
CA VAL A 196 -21.82 -13.25 10.27
C VAL A 196 -23.29 -12.85 10.11
N VAL A 197 -23.71 -11.81 10.84
CA VAL A 197 -24.96 -11.08 10.63
C VAL A 197 -24.66 -9.90 9.71
N ALA A 198 -25.07 -9.98 8.45
CA ALA A 198 -24.73 -9.00 7.43
C ALA A 198 -25.77 -7.88 7.35
N ILE A 199 -25.30 -6.63 7.35
CA ILE A 199 -26.09 -5.44 7.04
C ILE A 199 -25.49 -4.77 5.82
N ASP A 200 -26.28 -4.64 4.75
CA ASP A 200 -25.92 -3.87 3.57
C ASP A 200 -27.18 -3.44 2.80
N LEU A 201 -27.00 -2.51 1.87
CA LEU A 201 -28.08 -1.94 1.08
C LEU A 201 -28.87 -3.02 0.32
N PRO A 202 -30.17 -2.80 0.07
CA PRO A 202 -31.00 -3.72 -0.71
C PRO A 202 -30.65 -3.63 -2.21
N ARG A 203 -29.46 -4.13 -2.54
CA ARG A 203 -28.89 -4.16 -3.89
C ARG A 203 -28.55 -5.61 -4.25
N PRO A 204 -29.26 -6.24 -5.20
CA PRO A 204 -29.12 -7.67 -5.49
C PRO A 204 -27.67 -8.11 -5.78
N ALA A 205 -26.88 -7.26 -6.44
CA ALA A 205 -25.48 -7.56 -6.75
C ALA A 205 -24.60 -7.78 -5.50
N ILE A 206 -24.88 -7.06 -4.40
CA ILE A 206 -24.17 -7.22 -3.13
C ILE A 206 -24.52 -8.59 -2.54
N TRP A 207 -25.81 -8.89 -2.44
CA TRP A 207 -26.33 -10.10 -1.81
C TRP A 207 -25.98 -11.37 -2.58
N LYS A 208 -26.03 -11.35 -3.93
CA LYS A 208 -25.54 -12.47 -4.76
C LYS A 208 -24.10 -12.84 -4.41
N ARG A 209 -23.23 -11.84 -4.23
CA ARG A 209 -21.83 -12.07 -3.83
C ARG A 209 -21.71 -12.60 -2.40
N LEU A 210 -22.43 -12.01 -1.44
CA LEU A 210 -22.37 -12.44 -0.04
C LEU A 210 -22.90 -13.86 0.15
N ILE A 211 -24.03 -14.19 -0.48
CA ILE A 211 -24.63 -15.54 -0.48
C ILE A 211 -23.65 -16.55 -1.08
N SER A 212 -23.08 -16.24 -2.25
CA SER A 212 -22.12 -17.14 -2.92
C SER A 212 -20.92 -17.47 -2.02
N VAL A 213 -20.31 -16.45 -1.41
CA VAL A 213 -19.19 -16.64 -0.48
C VAL A 213 -19.62 -17.44 0.75
N ALA A 214 -20.81 -17.18 1.29
CA ALA A 214 -21.31 -17.89 2.46
C ALA A 214 -21.50 -19.39 2.19
N ARG A 215 -22.15 -19.74 1.06
CA ARG A 215 -22.34 -21.13 0.62
C ARG A 215 -21.00 -21.85 0.44
N ASP A 216 -20.00 -21.14 -0.07
CA ASP A 216 -18.65 -21.63 -0.38
C ASP A 216 -17.65 -21.54 0.80
N SER A 217 -18.16 -21.53 2.05
CA SER A 217 -17.36 -21.38 3.26
C SER A 217 -17.77 -22.36 4.37
N PRO A 218 -17.02 -22.47 5.47
CA PRO A 218 -17.46 -23.14 6.70
C PRO A 218 -18.35 -22.27 7.60
N GLY A 219 -18.48 -20.96 7.31
CA GLY A 219 -19.19 -20.00 8.13
C GLY A 219 -20.71 -20.06 8.00
N LYS A 220 -21.39 -19.21 8.78
CA LYS A 220 -22.85 -19.03 8.76
C LYS A 220 -23.16 -17.56 8.45
N LEU A 221 -24.10 -17.30 7.55
CA LEU A 221 -24.59 -15.97 7.21
C LEU A 221 -26.03 -15.81 7.69
N THR A 222 -26.33 -14.72 8.41
CA THR A 222 -27.68 -14.26 8.71
C THR A 222 -27.91 -12.93 8.02
N MET A 223 -29.04 -12.78 7.33
CA MET A 223 -29.38 -11.57 6.58
C MET A 223 -30.83 -11.13 6.82
N PRO A 224 -31.10 -9.82 6.75
CA PRO A 224 -32.46 -9.31 6.77
C PRO A 224 -33.10 -9.47 5.39
N LEU A 225 -34.37 -9.84 5.37
CA LEU A 225 -35.22 -9.82 4.18
C LEU A 225 -36.29 -8.75 4.33
N THR A 226 -36.54 -8.02 3.24
CA THR A 226 -37.55 -6.95 3.15
C THR A 226 -38.98 -7.47 3.13
N LYS A 227 -39.16 -8.75 2.81
CA LYS A 227 -40.43 -9.45 2.80
C LYS A 227 -40.19 -10.93 3.05
N LYS A 228 -41.26 -11.65 3.40
CA LYS A 228 -41.23 -13.10 3.53
C LYS A 228 -41.00 -13.74 2.15
N VAL A 229 -40.10 -14.72 2.11
CA VAL A 229 -39.72 -15.47 0.92
C VAL A 229 -39.95 -16.96 1.17
N SER A 230 -40.28 -17.73 0.13
CA SER A 230 -40.47 -19.18 0.25
C SER A 230 -39.20 -19.88 0.77
N ASP A 231 -39.36 -20.97 1.50
CA ASP A 231 -38.22 -21.80 1.92
C ASP A 231 -37.47 -22.43 0.75
N SER A 232 -38.16 -22.60 -0.39
CA SER A 232 -37.61 -23.13 -1.65
C SER A 232 -36.99 -22.07 -2.56
N ALA A 233 -36.92 -20.80 -2.12
CA ALA A 233 -36.41 -19.72 -2.95
C ALA A 233 -34.94 -19.92 -3.31
N ASP A 234 -34.61 -19.60 -4.55
CA ASP A 234 -33.24 -19.66 -5.03
C ASP A 234 -32.40 -18.46 -4.54
N ASP A 235 -31.08 -18.54 -4.73
CA ASP A 235 -30.17 -17.49 -4.28
C ASP A 235 -30.40 -16.15 -5.00
N ALA A 236 -31.01 -16.14 -6.20
CA ALA A 236 -31.34 -14.92 -6.91
C ALA A 236 -32.56 -14.22 -6.31
N GLU A 237 -33.63 -14.96 -6.03
CA GLU A 237 -34.83 -14.47 -5.34
C GLU A 237 -34.49 -13.96 -3.93
N LEU A 238 -33.67 -14.70 -3.19
CA LEU A 238 -33.16 -14.25 -1.88
C LEU A 238 -32.41 -12.93 -2.01
N ALA A 239 -31.54 -12.79 -3.01
CA ALA A 239 -30.77 -11.56 -3.22
C ALA A 239 -31.63 -10.36 -3.62
N GLU A 240 -32.74 -10.56 -4.35
CA GLU A 240 -33.70 -9.50 -4.67
C GLU A 240 -34.48 -9.00 -3.43
N CYS A 241 -34.67 -9.87 -2.44
CA CYS A 241 -35.42 -9.54 -1.23
C CYS A 241 -34.53 -9.13 -0.05
N ALA A 242 -33.21 -9.33 -0.13
CA ALA A 242 -32.29 -9.13 0.98
C ALA A 242 -31.84 -7.66 1.14
N GLY A 243 -31.58 -7.29 2.39
CA GLY A 243 -30.92 -6.06 2.77
C GLY A 243 -31.78 -5.04 3.48
N CYS A 244 -31.09 -4.00 3.95
CA CYS A 244 -31.67 -2.89 4.70
C CYS A 244 -30.85 -1.62 4.48
N ASP A 245 -31.47 -0.45 4.67
CA ASP A 245 -30.81 0.84 4.54
C ASP A 245 -30.68 1.50 5.91
N LEU A 246 -29.44 1.58 6.39
CA LEU A 246 -29.11 2.17 7.69
C LEU A 246 -29.59 3.61 7.87
N LEU A 247 -29.77 4.37 6.79
CA LEU A 247 -30.25 5.75 6.87
C LEU A 247 -31.77 5.79 6.95
N MET A 248 -32.46 4.92 6.22
CA MET A 248 -33.91 4.92 6.14
C MET A 248 -34.56 4.15 7.30
N GLN A 249 -33.83 3.19 7.86
CA GLN A 249 -34.35 2.14 8.75
C GLN A 249 -33.48 1.97 10.01
N THR A 250 -32.80 3.04 10.48
CA THR A 250 -31.89 2.96 11.65
C THR A 250 -32.53 2.29 12.88
N PRO A 251 -33.73 2.71 13.34
CA PRO A 251 -34.37 2.09 14.50
C PRO A 251 -34.83 0.65 14.27
N GLU A 252 -35.31 0.32 13.07
CA GLU A 252 -35.77 -1.02 12.71
C GLU A 252 -34.62 -2.02 12.64
N VAL A 253 -33.46 -1.59 12.12
CA VAL A 253 -32.25 -2.42 12.09
C VAL A 253 -31.77 -2.71 13.50
N ARG A 254 -31.77 -1.71 14.40
CA ARG A 254 -31.47 -1.91 15.83
C ARG A 254 -32.42 -2.94 16.45
N SER A 255 -33.74 -2.79 16.22
CA SER A 255 -34.73 -3.71 16.78
C SER A 255 -34.60 -5.14 16.25
N TRP A 256 -34.30 -5.28 14.96
CA TRP A 256 -34.02 -6.58 14.34
C TRP A 256 -32.78 -7.24 14.95
N LEU A 257 -31.68 -6.49 15.09
CA LEU A 257 -30.45 -7.00 15.68
C LEU A 257 -30.65 -7.46 17.12
N LYS A 258 -31.43 -6.74 17.95
CA LYS A 258 -31.77 -7.20 19.31
C LYS A 258 -32.38 -8.60 19.30
N GLY A 259 -33.31 -8.86 18.38
CA GLY A 259 -33.94 -10.16 18.21
C GLY A 259 -32.93 -11.24 17.81
N VAL A 260 -32.18 -10.99 16.73
CA VAL A 260 -31.20 -11.92 16.16
C VAL A 260 -30.06 -12.25 17.13
N LEU A 261 -29.64 -11.29 17.94
CA LEU A 261 -28.48 -11.41 18.83
C LEU A 261 -28.83 -11.85 20.25
N SER A 262 -30.13 -11.98 20.58
CA SER A 262 -30.62 -12.25 21.94
C SER A 262 -30.03 -13.51 22.61
N SER A 263 -29.65 -14.52 21.82
CA SER A 263 -29.03 -15.78 22.27
C SER A 263 -27.51 -15.82 22.10
N SER A 264 -26.91 -14.83 21.43
CA SER A 264 -25.47 -14.81 21.15
C SER A 264 -24.66 -14.33 22.36
N GLN A 265 -23.61 -15.08 22.72
CA GLN A 265 -22.78 -14.77 23.89
C GLN A 265 -21.51 -13.97 23.53
N ARG A 266 -21.01 -14.09 22.30
CA ARG A 266 -19.77 -13.44 21.83
C ARG A 266 -20.05 -12.63 20.56
N VAL A 267 -20.65 -11.46 20.76
CA VAL A 267 -21.04 -10.57 19.66
C VAL A 267 -19.93 -9.57 19.38
N VAL A 268 -19.62 -9.36 18.10
CA VAL A 268 -18.70 -8.31 17.63
C VAL A 268 -19.46 -7.38 16.68
N LEU A 269 -19.55 -6.10 17.02
CA LEU A 269 -20.19 -5.06 16.22
C LEU A 269 -19.15 -4.34 15.37
N GLY A 270 -19.06 -4.70 14.10
CA GLY A 270 -18.07 -4.18 13.15
C GLY A 270 -18.64 -3.12 12.21
N ALA A 271 -18.18 -1.87 12.35
CA ALA A 271 -18.63 -0.74 11.56
C ALA A 271 -17.71 -0.44 10.37
N TYR A 272 -18.07 -0.97 9.19
CA TYR A 272 -17.26 -0.92 7.97
C TYR A 272 -17.87 -0.11 6.83
N CYS A 273 -19.08 0.45 7.01
CA CYS A 273 -19.69 1.36 6.03
C CYS A 273 -18.80 2.58 5.80
N TYR A 274 -18.64 2.93 4.53
CA TYR A 274 -17.97 4.14 4.09
C TYR A 274 -18.77 4.79 2.97
N ALA A 275 -18.82 6.11 2.98
CA ALA A 275 -19.42 6.92 1.93
C ALA A 275 -18.63 8.21 1.75
N ASP A 276 -18.91 8.97 0.70
CA ASP A 276 -18.25 10.26 0.47
C ASP A 276 -19.05 11.43 1.05
N GLY A 277 -18.33 12.42 1.58
CA GLY A 277 -18.90 13.69 2.00
C GLY A 277 -19.94 13.58 3.13
N PRO A 278 -21.06 14.31 3.06
CA PRO A 278 -22.08 14.33 4.11
C PRO A 278 -22.71 12.97 4.41
N LEU A 279 -22.79 12.09 3.40
CA LEU A 279 -23.38 10.77 3.55
C LEU A 279 -22.61 9.91 4.56
N PHE A 280 -21.29 10.11 4.66
CA PHE A 280 -20.46 9.37 5.59
C PHE A 280 -20.78 9.68 7.05
N VAL A 281 -21.05 10.96 7.35
CA VAL A 281 -21.45 11.37 8.70
C VAL A 281 -22.79 10.72 9.04
N ARG A 282 -23.77 10.80 8.13
CA ARG A 282 -25.11 10.21 8.33
C ARG A 282 -25.03 8.71 8.63
N VAL A 283 -24.32 7.94 7.80
CA VAL A 283 -24.21 6.48 8.03
C VAL A 283 -23.41 6.14 9.28
N SER A 284 -22.38 6.94 9.61
CA SER A 284 -21.59 6.74 10.83
C SER A 284 -22.39 7.03 12.09
N VAL A 285 -23.24 8.06 12.08
CA VAL A 285 -24.17 8.37 13.17
C VAL A 285 -25.24 7.28 13.29
N ALA A 286 -25.78 6.76 12.17
CA ALA A 286 -26.72 5.65 12.19
C ALA A 286 -26.13 4.40 12.86
N MET A 287 -24.93 3.98 12.43
CA MET A 287 -24.22 2.86 13.04
C MET A 287 -23.95 3.12 14.53
N ASP A 288 -23.51 4.33 14.89
CA ASP A 288 -23.23 4.67 16.29
C ASP A 288 -24.46 4.57 17.18
N ALA A 289 -25.62 5.07 16.74
CA ALA A 289 -26.86 4.98 17.49
C ALA A 289 -27.28 3.52 17.73
N ILE A 290 -27.16 2.66 16.71
CA ILE A 290 -27.43 1.22 16.84
C ILE A 290 -26.44 0.57 17.82
N ILE A 291 -25.14 0.86 17.70
CA ILE A 291 -24.10 0.32 18.59
C ILE A 291 -24.34 0.79 20.03
N ALA A 292 -24.72 2.05 20.23
CA ALA A 292 -25.00 2.61 21.54
C ALA A 292 -26.11 1.84 22.26
N ASP A 293 -27.24 1.60 21.58
CA ASP A 293 -28.36 0.82 22.14
C ASP A 293 -27.94 -0.63 22.43
N LEU A 294 -27.26 -1.29 21.49
CA LEU A 294 -26.85 -2.70 21.67
C LEU A 294 -25.83 -2.89 22.80
N VAL A 295 -24.97 -1.90 23.06
CA VAL A 295 -24.05 -1.92 24.20
C VAL A 295 -24.81 -1.88 25.53
N GLU A 296 -25.93 -1.15 25.61
CA GLU A 296 -26.74 -1.06 26.83
C GLU A 296 -27.67 -2.26 27.01
N GLU A 297 -28.21 -2.79 25.91
CA GLU A 297 -29.36 -3.69 25.96
C GLU A 297 -29.01 -5.18 25.82
N LEU A 298 -27.83 -5.51 25.27
CA LEU A 298 -27.38 -6.91 25.21
C LEU A 298 -26.96 -7.40 26.61
N LYS A 299 -27.31 -8.64 26.92
CA LYS A 299 -27.00 -9.26 28.23
C LYS A 299 -25.50 -9.33 28.52
N VAL A 300 -24.71 -9.55 27.49
CA VAL A 300 -23.25 -9.56 27.54
C VAL A 300 -22.76 -8.38 26.71
N PRO A 301 -21.88 -7.51 27.26
CA PRO A 301 -21.32 -6.40 26.51
C PRO A 301 -20.67 -6.89 25.20
N PRO A 302 -21.08 -6.37 24.03
CA PRO A 302 -20.50 -6.77 22.77
C PRO A 302 -19.06 -6.23 22.63
N ALA A 303 -18.25 -6.90 21.83
CA ALA A 303 -17.03 -6.29 21.30
C ALA A 303 -17.38 -5.31 20.17
N ILE A 304 -16.56 -4.28 19.96
CA ILE A 304 -16.75 -3.29 18.89
C ILE A 304 -15.50 -3.24 18.02
N ALA A 305 -15.69 -3.19 16.71
CA ALA A 305 -14.61 -3.13 15.74
C ALA A 305 -14.77 -1.94 14.78
N TYR A 306 -13.70 -1.14 14.67
CA TYR A 306 -13.57 -0.05 13.70
C TYR A 306 -12.26 -0.17 12.93
N LEU A 307 -12.26 0.32 11.69
CA LEU A 307 -11.03 0.61 10.96
C LEU A 307 -10.69 2.09 11.14
N CYS A 308 -9.78 2.35 12.06
CA CYS A 308 -9.34 3.71 12.34
C CYS A 308 -8.49 4.24 11.18
N THR A 309 -8.68 5.52 10.83
CA THR A 309 -7.97 6.14 9.70
C THR A 309 -6.56 6.57 10.12
N PRO A 310 -5.54 6.45 9.25
CA PRO A 310 -4.22 6.99 9.54
C PRO A 310 -4.19 8.52 9.35
N THR A 311 -5.26 9.11 8.79
CA THR A 311 -5.33 10.52 8.38
C THR A 311 -6.11 11.39 9.37
N ASP A 312 -5.83 11.22 10.65
CA ASP A 312 -6.44 11.99 11.74
C ASP A 312 -5.36 12.53 12.70
N ALA A 313 -5.75 13.34 13.68
CA ALA A 313 -4.89 13.68 14.81
C ALA A 313 -4.94 12.55 15.84
N HIS A 314 -3.77 12.00 16.17
CA HIS A 314 -3.64 10.82 17.02
C HIS A 314 -2.63 11.06 18.14
N VAL A 315 -2.83 10.40 19.28
CA VAL A 315 -1.71 10.19 20.21
C VAL A 315 -0.77 9.16 19.63
N CYS A 316 0.53 9.31 19.86
CA CYS A 316 1.55 8.38 19.40
C CYS A 316 2.60 8.12 20.49
N THR A 317 3.46 7.13 20.26
CA THR A 317 4.52 6.77 21.19
C THR A 317 5.64 7.83 21.19
N ALA A 318 6.36 7.97 22.30
CA ALA A 318 7.56 8.80 22.35
C ALA A 318 8.60 8.37 21.30
N SER A 319 8.71 7.05 21.05
CA SER A 319 9.54 6.50 19.97
C SER A 319 9.11 7.03 18.59
N ALA A 320 7.81 7.14 18.31
CA ALA A 320 7.33 7.68 17.05
C ALA A 320 7.66 9.17 16.89
N ARG A 321 7.52 9.97 17.96
CA ARG A 321 7.95 11.38 18.00
C ARG A 321 9.43 11.51 17.66
N ASP A 322 10.28 10.76 18.36
CA ASP A 322 11.73 10.87 18.23
C ASP A 322 12.19 10.40 16.84
N ALA A 323 11.56 9.34 16.31
CA ALA A 323 11.78 8.86 14.95
C ALA A 323 11.38 9.90 13.89
N ALA A 324 10.26 10.61 14.06
CA ALA A 324 9.86 11.68 13.14
C ALA A 324 10.86 12.84 13.13
N ALA A 325 11.36 13.25 14.30
CA ALA A 325 12.38 14.29 14.41
C ALA A 325 13.70 13.86 13.73
N ASP A 326 14.13 12.62 13.95
CA ASP A 326 15.33 12.07 13.29
C ASP A 326 15.15 11.94 11.77
N ALA A 327 13.98 11.48 11.31
CA ALA A 327 13.64 11.38 9.89
C ALA A 327 13.64 12.75 9.20
N LEU A 328 13.18 13.81 9.88
CA LEU A 328 13.24 15.18 9.37
C LEU A 328 14.70 15.67 9.24
N ARG A 329 15.54 15.39 10.25
CA ARG A 329 16.97 15.75 10.21
C ARG A 329 17.72 15.02 9.09
N LYS A 330 17.36 13.76 8.83
CA LYS A 330 17.93 12.92 7.77
C LYS A 330 17.23 13.08 6.42
N ALA A 331 16.26 13.98 6.31
CA ALA A 331 15.51 14.18 5.08
C ALA A 331 16.44 14.61 3.93
N PRO A 332 16.38 13.97 2.76
CA PRO A 332 17.16 14.36 1.60
C PRO A 332 16.97 15.83 1.23
N ALA A 333 18.06 16.53 0.87
CA ALA A 333 18.03 17.96 0.54
C ALA A 333 17.02 18.32 -0.57
N TRP A 334 16.80 17.42 -1.53
CA TRP A 334 15.83 17.63 -2.60
C TRP A 334 14.39 17.81 -2.09
N GLN A 335 14.02 17.20 -0.95
CA GLN A 335 12.68 17.36 -0.36
C GLN A 335 12.49 18.79 0.13
N GLY A 336 13.50 19.35 0.81
CA GLY A 336 13.49 20.74 1.26
C GLY A 336 13.48 21.75 0.10
N LEU A 337 14.25 21.48 -0.97
CA LEU A 337 14.24 22.30 -2.18
C LEU A 337 12.87 22.27 -2.87
N LEU A 338 12.32 21.07 -3.10
CA LEU A 338 11.00 20.89 -3.70
C LEU A 338 9.91 21.59 -2.86
N SER A 339 9.99 21.47 -1.54
CA SER A 339 9.09 22.17 -0.63
C SER A 339 9.13 23.69 -0.86
N ARG A 340 10.32 24.29 -0.91
CA ARG A 340 10.48 25.75 -1.14
C ARG A 340 9.94 26.18 -2.49
N LEU A 341 10.21 25.39 -3.54
CA LEU A 341 9.67 25.63 -4.88
C LEU A 341 8.14 25.56 -4.90
N LEU A 342 7.50 24.73 -4.08
CA LEU A 342 6.04 24.57 -4.06
C LEU A 342 5.32 25.42 -3.00
N SER A 343 6.07 26.12 -2.14
CA SER A 343 5.50 26.95 -1.08
C SER A 343 4.60 28.07 -1.61
N PHE A 344 4.93 28.68 -2.76
CA PHE A 344 4.11 29.76 -3.35
C PHE A 344 2.69 29.31 -3.70
N ALA A 345 2.52 28.03 -4.05
CA ALA A 345 1.23 27.41 -4.36
C ALA A 345 0.54 26.82 -3.12
N LYS A 346 1.07 27.04 -1.91
CA LYS A 346 0.63 26.40 -0.65
C LYS A 346 0.69 24.86 -0.70
N MET A 347 1.62 24.31 -1.49
CA MET A 347 1.83 22.87 -1.69
C MET A 347 3.19 22.38 -1.13
N GLY A 348 3.87 23.24 -0.36
CA GLY A 348 5.13 22.90 0.32
C GLY A 348 4.93 21.89 1.45
N LEU A 349 6.02 21.22 1.82
CA LEU A 349 6.06 20.28 2.94
C LEU A 349 6.07 21.05 4.27
N ALA A 350 5.29 20.55 5.22
CA ALA A 350 5.37 21.03 6.60
C ALA A 350 6.10 19.98 7.47
N PRO A 351 7.01 20.38 8.37
CA PRO A 351 7.69 19.44 9.24
C PRO A 351 6.72 18.76 10.21
N ASN A 352 6.89 17.45 10.41
CA ASN A 352 6.11 16.66 11.36
C ASN A 352 6.54 16.96 12.80
N LYS A 353 6.04 18.08 13.32
CA LYS A 353 6.26 18.47 14.72
C LYS A 353 5.21 17.78 15.60
N VAL A 354 5.58 16.63 16.16
CA VAL A 354 4.78 15.97 17.18
C VAL A 354 4.87 16.78 18.47
N LYS A 355 3.71 17.18 19.00
CA LYS A 355 3.61 18.05 20.17
C LYS A 355 3.42 17.22 21.44
N THR A 356 4.02 17.65 22.54
CA THR A 356 3.81 17.08 23.87
C THR A 356 3.58 18.26 24.81
N GLU A 357 2.41 18.30 25.47
CA GLU A 357 2.16 19.21 26.60
C GLU A 357 2.66 18.52 27.88
N ASP A 358 3.08 19.28 28.90
CA ASP A 358 3.68 18.70 30.11
C ASP A 358 2.73 17.68 30.76
N GLY A 359 3.22 16.46 30.96
CA GLY A 359 2.44 15.34 31.50
C GLY A 359 1.45 14.66 30.53
N ALA A 360 1.29 15.16 29.29
CA ALA A 360 0.38 14.61 28.29
C ALA A 360 1.07 13.68 27.27
N LEU A 361 0.28 12.84 26.59
CA LEU A 361 0.79 11.97 25.52
C LEU A 361 1.19 12.76 24.26
N PRO A 362 2.25 12.35 23.53
CA PRO A 362 2.62 12.99 22.27
C PRO A 362 1.49 12.89 21.24
N VAL A 363 1.21 14.00 20.52
CA VAL A 363 0.16 14.08 19.50
C VAL A 363 0.77 14.36 18.13
N VAL A 364 0.45 13.50 17.17
CA VAL A 364 0.81 13.64 15.76
C VAL A 364 -0.35 14.23 14.95
N ASP A 365 -0.04 15.18 14.08
CA ASP A 365 -0.97 15.79 13.13
C ASP A 365 -0.81 15.11 11.76
N ALA A 366 -1.61 14.06 11.53
CA ALA A 366 -1.68 13.34 10.26
C ALA A 366 -2.93 13.70 9.42
N LEU A 367 -3.65 14.76 9.77
CA LEU A 367 -4.85 15.20 9.07
C LEU A 367 -4.56 15.57 7.62
N VAL A 368 -5.45 15.16 6.71
CA VAL A 368 -5.45 15.53 5.29
C VAL A 368 -6.58 16.51 5.04
N LYS A 369 -6.26 17.80 4.87
CA LYS A 369 -7.25 18.88 4.75
C LYS A 369 -8.26 18.64 3.62
N GLU A 370 -7.80 18.03 2.53
CA GLU A 370 -8.55 17.73 1.31
C GLU A 370 -9.72 16.76 1.55
N GLN A 371 -9.58 15.82 2.49
CA GLN A 371 -10.67 14.90 2.88
C GLN A 371 -11.86 15.65 3.50
N GLY A 372 -11.59 16.80 4.12
CA GLY A 372 -12.61 17.72 4.63
C GLY A 372 -13.20 17.35 5.98
N PRO A 373 -13.99 18.28 6.57
CA PRO A 373 -14.48 18.16 7.94
C PRO A 373 -15.46 16.99 8.13
N ASN A 374 -16.28 16.65 7.12
CA ASN A 374 -17.26 15.57 7.22
C ASN A 374 -16.59 14.20 7.37
N TYR A 375 -15.52 13.93 6.61
CA TYR A 375 -14.73 12.72 6.79
C TYR A 375 -14.12 12.68 8.21
N CYS A 376 -13.54 13.79 8.65
CA CYS A 376 -12.94 13.91 9.98
C CYS A 376 -13.96 13.62 11.09
N LEU A 377 -15.15 14.23 11.06
CA LEU A 377 -16.20 13.98 12.05
C LEU A 377 -16.68 12.53 12.04
N ALA A 378 -16.92 11.96 10.85
CA ALA A 378 -17.36 10.57 10.70
C ALA A 378 -16.37 9.57 11.31
N LYS A 379 -15.06 9.84 11.22
CA LYS A 379 -14.02 9.04 11.87
C LYS A 379 -13.88 9.36 13.35
N ARG A 380 -13.98 10.63 13.73
CA ARG A 380 -13.83 11.08 15.12
C ARG A 380 -14.94 10.55 16.03
N LEU A 381 -16.18 10.47 15.55
CA LEU A 381 -17.27 9.90 16.34
C LEU A 381 -17.06 8.39 16.61
N GLN A 382 -16.40 7.66 15.72
CA GLN A 382 -16.02 6.26 15.96
C GLN A 382 -15.04 6.14 17.13
N HIS A 383 -14.09 7.09 17.25
CA HIS A 383 -13.19 7.14 18.41
C HIS A 383 -13.95 7.46 19.69
N TRP A 384 -14.88 8.42 19.64
CA TRP A 384 -15.69 8.75 20.82
C TRP A 384 -16.49 7.55 21.31
N ARG A 385 -17.08 6.77 20.40
CA ARG A 385 -17.78 5.53 20.78
C ARG A 385 -16.84 4.48 21.33
N ALA A 386 -15.69 4.27 20.70
CA ALA A 386 -14.67 3.34 21.16
C ALA A 386 -14.24 3.63 22.62
N ILE A 387 -13.95 4.90 22.94
CA ILE A 387 -13.60 5.33 24.30
C ILE A 387 -14.74 5.03 25.29
N THR A 388 -15.96 5.46 24.97
CA THR A 388 -17.10 5.33 25.88
C THR A 388 -17.54 3.88 26.08
N ALA A 389 -17.52 3.05 25.03
CA ALA A 389 -17.89 1.64 25.12
C ALA A 389 -16.86 0.82 25.89
N ARG A 390 -15.56 1.09 25.70
CA ARG A 390 -14.52 0.43 26.49
C ARG A 390 -14.68 0.71 27.99
N LYS A 391 -15.02 1.96 28.37
CA LYS A 391 -15.32 2.31 29.76
C LYS A 391 -16.54 1.55 30.33
N LYS A 392 -17.46 1.14 29.47
CA LYS A 392 -18.62 0.29 29.80
C LYS A 392 -18.30 -1.22 29.81
N GLY A 393 -17.04 -1.61 29.68
CA GLY A 393 -16.63 -3.01 29.73
C GLY A 393 -16.70 -3.74 28.39
N CYS A 394 -16.86 -3.04 27.26
CA CYS A 394 -16.75 -3.65 25.94
C CYS A 394 -15.27 -3.89 25.56
N ILE A 395 -15.00 -4.98 24.85
CA ILE A 395 -13.75 -5.13 24.10
C ILE A 395 -13.81 -4.18 22.89
N VAL A 396 -12.74 -3.44 22.61
CA VAL A 396 -12.71 -2.50 21.50
C VAL A 396 -11.48 -2.71 20.64
N SER A 397 -11.69 -3.11 19.38
CA SER A 397 -10.67 -3.15 18.33
C SER A 397 -10.82 -1.91 17.44
N SER A 398 -10.04 -0.87 17.71
CA SER A 398 -10.04 0.36 16.91
C SER A 398 -8.65 0.69 16.34
N ASN A 399 -7.99 -0.33 15.80
CA ASN A 399 -6.63 -0.24 15.28
C ASN A 399 -6.51 0.72 14.07
N ILE A 400 -5.39 1.44 13.97
CA ILE A 400 -5.06 2.30 12.82
C ILE A 400 -4.80 1.43 11.60
N ALA A 401 -5.59 1.59 10.54
CA ALA A 401 -5.31 1.00 9.24
C ALA A 401 -4.36 1.91 8.43
N PRO A 402 -3.48 1.36 7.57
CA PRO A 402 -2.53 2.15 6.81
C PRO A 402 -3.21 2.83 5.62
N ALA A 403 -2.50 3.76 4.98
CA ALA A 403 -2.89 4.26 3.67
C ALA A 403 -2.97 3.09 2.69
N THR A 404 -4.18 2.82 2.19
CA THR A 404 -4.49 1.61 1.42
C THR A 404 -4.92 1.99 0.01
N ALA A 405 -4.26 1.42 -1.00
CA ALA A 405 -4.55 1.61 -2.42
C ALA A 405 -5.78 0.80 -2.85
N THR A 406 -6.95 1.12 -2.30
CA THR A 406 -8.23 0.53 -2.74
C THR A 406 -8.66 1.09 -4.08
N ALA A 407 -9.52 0.37 -4.81
CA ALA A 407 -10.08 0.82 -6.08
C ALA A 407 -10.76 2.20 -5.97
N SER A 408 -11.46 2.49 -4.86
CA SER A 408 -12.09 3.79 -4.63
C SER A 408 -11.07 4.92 -4.47
N VAL A 409 -9.97 4.71 -3.75
CA VAL A 409 -8.94 5.74 -3.57
C VAL A 409 -8.14 5.97 -4.86
N VAL A 410 -7.72 4.90 -5.54
CA VAL A 410 -6.91 5.02 -6.77
C VAL A 410 -7.71 5.43 -7.99
N SER A 411 -9.04 5.42 -7.93
CA SER A 411 -9.90 6.00 -8.97
C SER A 411 -9.63 7.50 -9.17
N ASN A 412 -9.19 8.19 -8.11
CA ASN A 412 -8.72 9.55 -8.18
C ASN A 412 -7.23 9.59 -8.62
N LYS A 413 -6.98 10.15 -9.81
CA LYS A 413 -5.64 10.21 -10.42
C LYS A 413 -4.59 10.91 -9.55
N SER A 414 -4.96 11.94 -8.78
CA SER A 414 -3.99 12.66 -7.95
C SER A 414 -3.54 11.81 -6.76
N PHE A 415 -4.48 11.14 -6.09
CA PHE A 415 -4.17 10.19 -5.00
C PHE A 415 -3.38 8.99 -5.52
N ALA A 416 -3.77 8.41 -6.66
CA ALA A 416 -3.04 7.30 -7.27
C ALA A 416 -1.58 7.65 -7.56
N LEU A 417 -1.33 8.87 -8.04
CA LEU A 417 0.02 9.35 -8.34
C LEU A 417 0.82 9.64 -7.08
N ALA A 418 0.19 10.29 -6.09
CA ALA A 418 0.80 10.54 -4.78
C ALA A 418 1.22 9.22 -4.12
N TYR A 419 0.34 8.23 -4.08
CA TYR A 419 0.60 6.92 -3.47
C TYR A 419 1.80 6.22 -4.11
N LYS A 420 1.94 6.32 -5.43
CA LYS A 420 3.12 5.79 -6.13
C LYS A 420 4.42 6.47 -5.73
N GLY A 421 4.40 7.75 -5.34
CA GLY A 421 5.58 8.49 -4.91
C GLY A 421 5.85 8.52 -3.41
N MET A 422 4.91 8.08 -2.57
CA MET A 422 5.04 8.17 -1.11
C MET A 422 6.26 7.42 -0.58
N HIS A 423 6.74 6.38 -1.27
CA HIS A 423 7.95 5.63 -0.90
C HIS A 423 9.24 6.49 -0.88
N HIS A 424 9.24 7.66 -1.53
CA HIS A 424 10.34 8.63 -1.44
C HIS A 424 10.42 9.34 -0.07
N PHE A 425 9.38 9.25 0.75
CA PHE A 425 9.25 9.87 2.07
C PHE A 425 9.36 8.80 3.16
N LYS A 426 10.55 8.21 3.33
CA LYS A 426 10.75 7.14 4.33
C LYS A 426 10.32 7.58 5.74
N PRO A 427 9.67 6.70 6.53
CA PRO A 427 9.44 5.28 6.28
C PRO A 427 8.11 4.93 5.59
N MET A 428 7.46 5.89 4.94
CA MET A 428 6.13 5.71 4.35
C MET A 428 6.01 4.48 3.45
N GLU A 429 4.93 3.72 3.63
CA GLU A 429 4.53 2.61 2.77
C GLU A 429 3.01 2.61 2.57
N VAL A 430 2.58 2.47 1.32
CA VAL A 430 1.17 2.33 0.93
C VAL A 430 0.88 0.86 0.67
N PHE A 431 -0.21 0.36 1.24
CA PHE A 431 -0.54 -1.06 1.24
C PHE A 431 -1.66 -1.41 0.25
N GLN A 432 -1.72 -2.66 -0.17
CA GLN A 432 -2.83 -3.20 -0.95
C GLN A 432 -4.02 -3.53 -0.05
N GLY A 433 -5.23 -3.50 -0.61
CA GLY A 433 -6.46 -3.79 0.14
C GLY A 433 -6.43 -5.16 0.82
N GLU A 434 -5.93 -6.20 0.14
CA GLU A 434 -5.87 -7.53 0.74
C GLU A 434 -4.87 -7.61 1.90
N THR A 435 -3.71 -6.93 1.79
CA THR A 435 -2.73 -6.85 2.89
C THR A 435 -3.34 -6.18 4.11
N SER A 436 -3.96 -5.00 3.90
CA SER A 436 -4.59 -4.25 4.98
C SER A 436 -5.72 -5.07 5.62
N ASN A 437 -6.58 -5.71 4.84
CA ASN A 437 -7.67 -6.54 5.37
C ASN A 437 -7.16 -7.70 6.24
N ALA A 438 -6.13 -8.42 5.77
CA ALA A 438 -5.55 -9.53 6.51
C ALA A 438 -4.91 -9.08 7.83
N VAL A 439 -4.12 -8.00 7.81
CA VAL A 439 -3.47 -7.46 9.01
C VAL A 439 -4.49 -6.88 9.99
N MET A 440 -5.48 -6.12 9.52
CA MET A 440 -6.51 -5.53 10.39
C MET A 440 -7.40 -6.60 11.04
N LEU A 441 -7.71 -7.69 10.33
CA LEU A 441 -8.40 -8.82 10.93
C LEU A 441 -7.53 -9.53 11.98
N ALA A 442 -6.24 -9.72 11.73
CA ALA A 442 -5.35 -10.30 12.72
C ALA A 442 -5.28 -9.45 13.99
N LEU A 443 -5.23 -8.12 13.88
CA LEU A 443 -5.29 -7.22 15.04
C LEU A 443 -6.64 -7.31 15.77
N LEU A 444 -7.76 -7.43 15.04
CA LEU A 444 -9.06 -7.69 15.66
C LEU A 444 -9.06 -9.03 16.45
N ILE A 445 -8.49 -10.08 15.87
CA ILE A 445 -8.36 -11.38 16.55
C ILE A 445 -7.50 -11.26 17.80
N ASN A 446 -6.37 -10.54 17.74
CA ASN A 446 -5.57 -10.23 18.91
C ASN A 446 -6.42 -9.54 19.99
N ASP A 447 -7.20 -8.52 19.64
CA ASP A 447 -7.99 -7.79 20.65
C ASP A 447 -9.08 -8.64 21.28
N LEU A 448 -9.68 -9.57 20.53
CA LEU A 448 -10.69 -10.50 21.02
C LEU A 448 -10.10 -11.61 21.90
N ARG A 449 -8.89 -12.08 21.60
CA ARG A 449 -8.30 -13.29 22.22
C ARG A 449 -7.22 -13.01 23.26
N ASN A 450 -6.48 -11.91 23.12
CA ASN A 450 -5.37 -11.56 23.97
C ASN A 450 -5.86 -10.78 25.20
N PRO A 451 -5.81 -11.33 26.43
CA PRO A 451 -6.26 -10.64 27.64
C PRO A 451 -5.40 -9.40 27.98
N LEU A 452 -4.22 -9.26 27.38
CA LEU A 452 -3.31 -8.13 27.58
C LEU A 452 -3.44 -7.05 26.49
N SER A 453 -4.32 -7.22 25.50
CA SER A 453 -4.52 -6.20 24.47
C SER A 453 -5.04 -4.89 25.10
N ALA A 454 -4.64 -3.74 24.55
CA ALA A 454 -5.21 -2.44 24.91
C ALA A 454 -6.73 -2.38 24.65
N GLY A 455 -7.23 -3.18 23.70
CA GLY A 455 -8.65 -3.32 23.40
C GLY A 455 -9.45 -4.00 24.50
N GLN A 456 -8.81 -4.79 25.38
CA GLN A 456 -9.47 -5.40 26.52
C GLN A 456 -9.77 -4.35 27.59
N PRO A 457 -11.01 -4.25 28.10
CA PRO A 457 -11.37 -3.24 29.09
C PRO A 457 -10.62 -3.41 30.42
N ALA A 458 -10.21 -4.64 30.76
CA ALA A 458 -9.46 -4.97 31.96
C ALA A 458 -7.98 -4.50 31.91
N THR A 459 -7.42 -4.28 30.71
CA THR A 459 -6.06 -3.75 30.58
C THR A 459 -6.05 -2.28 31.01
N ALA A 460 -5.24 -1.91 31.99
CA ALA A 460 -5.15 -0.51 32.40
C ALA A 460 -4.48 0.33 31.31
N LEU A 461 -5.09 1.47 30.96
CA LEU A 461 -4.49 2.50 30.10
C LEU A 461 -4.28 3.75 30.94
N GLN A 462 -3.14 4.44 30.77
CA GLN A 462 -2.89 5.71 31.45
C GLN A 462 -3.87 6.80 30.99
N ASN A 463 -4.28 6.73 29.73
CA ASN A 463 -5.30 7.58 29.15
C ASN A 463 -6.06 6.79 28.08
N PRO A 464 -7.40 6.90 27.96
CA PRO A 464 -8.20 6.18 26.96
C PRO A 464 -7.71 6.34 25.52
N MET A 465 -7.07 7.47 25.19
CA MET A 465 -6.52 7.75 23.87
C MET A 465 -5.44 6.74 23.46
N GLN A 466 -4.76 6.08 24.41
CA GLN A 466 -3.76 5.04 24.11
C GLN A 466 -4.34 3.86 23.35
N LEU A 467 -5.66 3.64 23.40
CA LEU A 467 -6.36 2.64 22.59
C LEU A 467 -6.07 2.78 21.09
N PHE A 468 -5.87 4.01 20.60
CA PHE A 468 -5.61 4.27 19.18
C PHE A 468 -4.13 4.29 18.83
N ALA A 469 -3.26 4.49 19.83
CA ALA A 469 -1.80 4.41 19.65
C ALA A 469 -1.30 2.97 19.68
N ALA A 470 -1.95 2.12 20.50
CA ALA A 470 -1.65 0.72 20.59
C ALA A 470 -1.91 0.02 19.26
N THR A 471 -1.03 -0.92 18.91
CA THR A 471 -1.16 -1.79 17.72
C THR A 471 -1.45 -1.02 16.42
N ALA A 472 -0.89 0.19 16.31
CA ALA A 472 -1.10 1.07 15.16
C ALA A 472 -0.34 0.58 13.91
N PHE A 473 -1.08 0.25 12.85
CA PHE A 473 -0.55 -0.03 11.51
C PHE A 473 -0.61 1.23 10.64
N HIS A 474 0.09 2.29 11.04
CA HIS A 474 0.00 3.61 10.40
C HIS A 474 0.80 3.77 9.08
N GLY A 475 1.48 2.73 8.59
CA GLY A 475 2.23 2.75 7.32
C GLY A 475 3.36 3.78 7.27
N GLY A 476 3.99 4.09 8.41
CA GLY A 476 5.02 5.11 8.55
C GLY A 476 4.54 6.55 8.72
N ALA A 477 3.22 6.82 8.65
CA ALA A 477 2.65 8.17 8.72
C ALA A 477 3.03 8.95 9.98
N TRP A 478 3.26 8.27 11.10
CA TRP A 478 3.62 8.92 12.36
C TRP A 478 5.12 9.17 12.52
N ARG A 479 5.95 8.38 11.82
CA ARG A 479 7.41 8.33 11.94
C ARG A 479 8.15 9.05 10.81
N THR A 480 7.43 9.55 9.81
CA THR A 480 8.01 10.37 8.74
C THR A 480 8.34 11.78 9.23
N GLY A 481 9.36 12.41 8.64
CA GLY A 481 9.80 13.75 8.99
C GLY A 481 8.86 14.88 8.55
N TRP A 482 7.96 14.60 7.60
CA TRP A 482 7.02 15.59 7.05
C TRP A 482 5.58 15.24 7.40
N LYS A 483 4.75 16.25 7.66
CA LYS A 483 3.33 16.06 7.96
C LYS A 483 2.67 15.30 6.83
N PHE A 484 1.96 14.22 7.16
CA PHE A 484 1.33 13.33 6.20
C PHE A 484 0.47 14.08 5.18
N GLY A 485 -0.37 15.02 5.66
CA GLY A 485 -1.24 15.85 4.81
C GLY A 485 -0.52 16.75 3.80
N THR A 486 0.79 16.96 3.91
CA THR A 486 1.58 17.80 2.99
C THR A 486 2.41 16.99 1.99
N ILE A 487 2.57 15.68 2.22
CA ILE A 487 3.42 14.81 1.38
C ILE A 487 2.79 14.59 -0.01
N GLY A 488 1.46 14.53 -0.10
CA GLY A 488 0.72 14.13 -1.31
C GLY A 488 1.22 14.81 -2.60
N PRO A 489 1.16 16.15 -2.71
CA PRO A 489 1.63 16.84 -3.91
C PRO A 489 3.12 16.62 -4.23
N CYS A 490 3.99 16.73 -3.23
CA CYS A 490 5.42 16.54 -3.40
C CYS A 490 5.76 15.10 -3.82
N SER A 491 5.03 14.11 -3.30
CA SER A 491 5.19 12.71 -3.68
C SER A 491 4.73 12.44 -5.11
N ALA A 492 3.62 13.03 -5.54
CA ALA A 492 3.15 12.94 -6.91
C ALA A 492 4.18 13.54 -7.88
N ILE A 493 4.72 14.72 -7.56
CA ILE A 493 5.77 15.37 -8.36
C ILE A 493 7.05 14.54 -8.34
N ALA A 494 7.51 14.07 -7.18
CA ALA A 494 8.69 13.22 -7.07
C ALA A 494 8.54 11.95 -7.93
N TYR A 495 7.35 11.34 -7.96
CA TYR A 495 7.09 10.17 -8.80
C TYR A 495 7.03 10.51 -10.29
N ILE A 496 6.41 11.64 -10.68
CA ILE A 496 6.44 12.08 -12.08
C ILE A 496 7.87 12.39 -12.49
N THR A 497 8.62 13.16 -11.70
CA THR A 497 9.97 13.58 -12.07
C THR A 497 10.91 12.39 -12.09
N THR A 498 10.92 11.53 -11.08
CA THR A 498 11.75 10.31 -11.11
C THR A 498 11.29 9.38 -12.23
N GLY A 499 10.00 9.11 -12.37
CA GLY A 499 9.47 8.22 -13.40
C GLY A 499 9.65 8.74 -14.83
N MET A 500 9.52 10.04 -15.06
CA MET A 500 9.65 10.68 -16.37
C MET A 500 11.12 10.93 -16.71
N LEU A 501 11.92 11.46 -15.78
CA LEU A 501 13.34 11.74 -16.01
C LEU A 501 14.13 10.45 -16.17
N VAL A 502 13.88 9.43 -15.33
CA VAL A 502 14.56 8.14 -15.50
C VAL A 502 14.15 7.49 -16.82
N LYS A 503 12.87 7.49 -17.19
CA LYS A 503 12.44 6.96 -18.50
C LYS A 503 13.03 7.73 -19.66
N LEU A 504 12.99 9.07 -19.62
CA LEU A 504 13.57 9.92 -20.66
C LEU A 504 15.06 9.66 -20.79
N TRP A 505 15.79 9.61 -19.67
CA TRP A 505 17.20 9.27 -19.64
C TRP A 505 17.47 7.88 -20.22
N LEU A 506 16.73 6.85 -19.80
CA LEU A 506 16.90 5.48 -20.32
C LEU A 506 16.61 5.39 -21.82
N VAL A 507 15.63 6.15 -22.32
CA VAL A 507 15.32 6.25 -23.75
C VAL A 507 16.43 6.97 -24.50
N LEU A 508 16.85 8.15 -24.05
CA LEU A 508 17.95 8.90 -24.67
C LEU A 508 19.24 8.08 -24.68
N TYR A 509 19.59 7.47 -23.55
CA TYR A 509 20.70 6.55 -23.42
C TYR A 509 20.61 5.40 -24.43
N SER A 510 19.45 4.74 -24.52
CA SER A 510 19.25 3.63 -25.46
C SER A 510 19.32 4.08 -26.92
N VAL A 511 18.77 5.24 -27.27
CA VAL A 511 18.83 5.79 -28.63
C VAL A 511 20.26 6.17 -29.01
N ILE A 512 20.98 6.87 -28.13
CA ILE A 512 22.38 7.25 -28.33
C ILE A 512 23.26 6.01 -28.53
N GLN A 513 23.11 5.01 -27.65
CA GLN A 513 23.81 3.73 -27.80
C GLN A 513 23.45 3.05 -29.13
N CYS A 514 22.15 2.94 -29.46
CA CYS A 514 21.70 2.30 -30.70
C CYS A 514 22.29 2.97 -31.95
N LEU A 515 22.27 4.30 -32.02
CA LEU A 515 22.84 5.06 -33.14
C LEU A 515 24.36 4.87 -33.22
N GLY A 516 25.05 4.85 -32.09
CA GLY A 516 26.48 4.59 -32.01
C GLY A 516 26.88 3.22 -32.56
N TRP A 517 26.22 2.16 -32.08
CA TRP A 517 26.46 0.79 -32.55
C TRP A 517 26.02 0.58 -34.00
N ALA A 518 24.96 1.24 -34.45
CA ALA A 518 24.55 1.22 -35.86
C ALA A 518 25.57 1.93 -36.76
N TYR A 519 26.11 3.07 -36.32
CA TYR A 519 27.17 3.77 -37.05
C TYR A 519 28.45 2.91 -37.13
N ALA A 520 28.86 2.29 -36.02
CA ALA A 520 29.96 1.33 -36.01
C ALA A 520 29.74 0.19 -37.02
N LEU A 521 28.54 -0.39 -37.05
CA LEU A 521 28.16 -1.44 -38.00
C LEU A 521 28.32 -1.01 -39.46
N LEU A 522 27.98 0.24 -39.78
CA LEU A 522 28.11 0.80 -41.13
C LEU A 522 29.57 1.03 -41.55
N LEU A 523 30.49 1.18 -40.61
CA LEU A 523 31.92 1.36 -40.88
C LEU A 523 32.67 0.03 -41.09
N LEU A 524 32.15 -1.07 -40.54
CA LEU A 524 32.80 -2.40 -40.62
C LEU A 524 33.09 -2.89 -42.05
N PRO A 525 32.23 -2.66 -43.08
CA PRO A 525 32.55 -3.05 -44.45
C PRO A 525 33.80 -2.38 -45.03
N GLY A 526 34.18 -1.20 -44.52
CA GLY A 526 35.42 -0.51 -44.90
C GLY A 526 36.67 -1.03 -44.17
N GLY A 527 36.50 -1.98 -43.25
CA GLY A 527 37.53 -2.54 -42.39
C GLY A 527 37.19 -2.39 -40.89
N PRO A 528 37.41 -3.41 -40.05
CA PRO A 528 37.08 -3.35 -38.62
C PRO A 528 37.80 -2.22 -37.88
N GLN A 529 39.01 -1.84 -38.30
CA GLN A 529 39.78 -0.74 -37.74
C GLN A 529 39.07 0.62 -37.82
N ASN A 530 38.20 0.82 -38.82
CA ASN A 530 37.46 2.07 -38.96
C ASN A 530 36.40 2.23 -37.86
N ALA A 531 35.98 1.13 -37.23
CA ALA A 531 35.00 1.11 -36.16
C ALA A 531 35.62 1.08 -34.75
N ASP A 532 36.95 0.87 -34.62
CA ASP A 532 37.66 0.71 -33.34
C ASP A 532 37.28 1.80 -32.33
N GLU A 533 37.41 3.07 -32.74
CA GLU A 533 37.18 4.21 -31.86
C GLU A 533 35.71 4.32 -31.43
N ILE A 534 34.78 4.09 -32.35
CA ILE A 534 33.34 4.17 -32.07
C ILE A 534 32.93 3.03 -31.14
N ILE A 535 33.35 1.79 -31.43
CA ILE A 535 33.09 0.63 -30.58
C ILE A 535 33.67 0.85 -29.18
N ALA A 536 34.87 1.41 -29.08
CA ALA A 536 35.48 1.73 -27.79
C ALA A 536 34.66 2.76 -27.00
N ARG A 537 34.34 3.91 -27.60
CA ARG A 537 33.55 4.98 -26.96
C ARG A 537 32.21 4.49 -26.43
N PHE A 538 31.46 3.74 -27.25
CA PHE A 538 30.14 3.23 -26.84
C PHE A 538 30.23 2.06 -25.85
N THR A 539 31.32 1.28 -25.86
CA THR A 539 31.61 0.29 -24.81
C THR A 539 31.93 0.97 -23.47
N TYR A 540 32.70 2.06 -23.45
CA TYR A 540 32.90 2.83 -22.21
C TYR A 540 31.60 3.45 -21.70
N PHE A 541 30.74 3.93 -22.61
CA PHE A 541 29.44 4.48 -22.23
C PHE A 541 28.53 3.44 -21.57
N GLN A 542 28.75 2.13 -21.82
CA GLN A 542 28.04 1.06 -21.13
C GLN A 542 28.31 1.02 -19.63
N ILE A 543 29.40 1.60 -19.13
CA ILE A 543 29.66 1.70 -17.67
C ILE A 543 28.47 2.36 -16.94
N ALA A 544 27.73 3.25 -17.62
CA ALA A 544 26.50 3.83 -17.09
C ALA A 544 25.43 2.79 -16.73
N GLU A 545 25.38 1.61 -17.37
CA GLU A 545 24.44 0.53 -17.05
C GLU A 545 24.71 -0.08 -15.67
N VAL A 546 25.97 -0.06 -15.20
CA VAL A 546 26.30 -0.42 -13.81
C VAL A 546 25.66 0.57 -12.87
N VAL A 547 25.75 1.88 -13.17
CA VAL A 547 25.10 2.93 -12.38
C VAL A 547 23.59 2.76 -12.39
N HIS A 548 22.98 2.46 -13.55
CA HIS A 548 21.53 2.24 -13.64
C HIS A 548 21.09 1.03 -12.79
N ALA A 549 21.89 -0.04 -12.74
CA ALA A 549 21.61 -1.21 -11.91
C ALA A 549 21.79 -0.90 -10.41
N VAL A 550 22.89 -0.24 -10.02
CA VAL A 550 23.18 0.13 -8.62
C VAL A 550 22.11 1.08 -8.06
N THR A 551 21.67 2.04 -8.87
CA THR A 551 20.65 3.03 -8.48
C THR A 551 19.22 2.48 -8.57
N GLY A 552 19.02 1.27 -9.08
CA GLY A 552 17.70 0.65 -9.24
C GLY A 552 16.84 1.26 -10.35
N MET A 553 17.44 2.03 -11.27
CA MET A 553 16.75 2.53 -12.46
C MET A 553 16.28 1.39 -13.38
N VAL A 554 17.02 0.27 -13.37
CA VAL A 554 16.69 -0.96 -14.08
C VAL A 554 16.74 -2.17 -13.13
N PRO A 555 15.86 -3.18 -13.30
CA PRO A 555 15.78 -4.34 -12.40
C PRO A 555 16.88 -5.39 -12.71
N SER A 556 18.13 -4.96 -12.80
CA SER A 556 19.30 -5.81 -13.10
C SER A 556 20.16 -5.99 -11.85
N ASN A 557 20.82 -7.14 -11.70
CA ASN A 557 21.78 -7.35 -10.61
C ASN A 557 23.07 -6.56 -10.90
N PRO A 558 23.49 -5.62 -10.02
CA PRO A 558 24.65 -4.76 -10.28
C PRO A 558 25.96 -5.51 -10.49
N VAL A 559 26.17 -6.61 -9.75
CA VAL A 559 27.42 -7.38 -9.79
C VAL A 559 27.56 -8.08 -11.14
N THR A 560 26.49 -8.74 -11.59
CA THR A 560 26.50 -9.42 -12.90
C THR A 560 26.64 -8.43 -14.05
N THR A 561 26.02 -7.25 -13.95
CA THR A 561 26.15 -6.18 -14.96
C THR A 561 27.58 -5.64 -15.00
N ALA A 562 28.19 -5.39 -13.84
CA ALA A 562 29.57 -4.93 -13.76
C ALA A 562 30.55 -5.94 -14.37
N MET A 563 30.44 -7.22 -14.04
CA MET A 563 31.30 -8.28 -14.61
C MET A 563 31.19 -8.34 -16.14
N GLN A 564 29.97 -8.28 -16.68
CA GLN A 564 29.74 -8.29 -18.13
C GLN A 564 30.41 -7.09 -18.81
N ILE A 565 30.28 -5.90 -18.26
CA ILE A 565 30.77 -4.67 -18.89
C ILE A 565 32.28 -4.53 -18.75
N LEU A 566 32.84 -4.88 -17.58
CA LEU A 566 34.28 -4.88 -17.36
C LEU A 566 35.02 -5.85 -18.30
N SER A 567 34.41 -7.01 -18.61
CA SER A 567 35.00 -7.95 -19.58
C SER A 567 35.14 -7.34 -20.98
N ARG A 568 34.12 -6.60 -21.44
CA ARG A 568 34.12 -5.91 -22.74
C ARG A 568 35.07 -4.72 -22.79
N VAL A 569 35.11 -3.95 -21.71
CA VAL A 569 36.07 -2.84 -21.55
C VAL A 569 37.50 -3.37 -21.59
N GLY A 570 37.78 -4.48 -20.91
CA GLY A 570 39.09 -5.14 -20.96
C GLY A 570 39.49 -5.55 -22.38
N LEU A 571 38.55 -6.13 -23.15
CA LEU A 571 38.83 -6.52 -24.53
C LEU A 571 39.11 -5.33 -25.46
N VAL A 572 38.32 -4.25 -25.35
CA VAL A 572 38.56 -3.02 -26.11
C VAL A 572 39.93 -2.41 -25.76
N GLN A 573 40.36 -2.49 -24.50
CA GLN A 573 41.69 -2.04 -24.08
C GLN A 573 42.81 -2.88 -24.68
N VAL A 574 42.63 -4.20 -24.81
CA VAL A 574 43.58 -5.08 -25.51
C VAL A 574 43.73 -4.64 -26.97
N VAL A 575 42.63 -4.35 -27.66
CA VAL A 575 42.66 -3.83 -29.04
C VAL A 575 43.35 -2.46 -29.10
N ALA A 576 43.05 -1.55 -28.17
CA ALA A 576 43.65 -0.22 -28.15
C ALA A 576 45.17 -0.23 -27.91
N CYS A 577 45.65 -1.17 -27.09
CA CYS A 577 47.08 -1.31 -26.78
C CYS A 577 47.87 -2.00 -27.91
N ALA A 578 47.20 -2.65 -28.87
CA ALA A 578 47.80 -3.28 -30.03
C ALA A 578 48.32 -2.24 -31.05
N THR A 579 49.48 -1.66 -30.74
CA THR A 579 50.09 -0.55 -31.49
C THR A 579 51.01 -1.00 -32.62
N SER A 580 51.44 -2.27 -32.65
CA SER A 580 52.23 -2.80 -33.76
C SER A 580 51.34 -3.20 -34.94
N SER A 581 51.81 -2.96 -36.16
CA SER A 581 51.12 -3.37 -37.38
C SER A 581 50.98 -4.90 -37.48
N ALA A 582 51.95 -5.65 -36.92
CA ALA A 582 51.98 -7.11 -36.98
C ALA A 582 50.94 -7.79 -36.06
N ALA A 583 50.72 -7.27 -34.85
CA ALA A 583 49.63 -7.75 -33.99
C ALA A 583 48.27 -7.44 -34.58
N ARG A 584 48.07 -6.21 -35.07
CA ARG A 584 46.80 -5.80 -35.65
C ARG A 584 46.39 -6.67 -36.83
N GLU A 585 47.32 -7.01 -37.70
CA GLU A 585 47.07 -7.90 -38.85
C GLU A 585 46.60 -9.29 -38.41
N LYS A 586 47.22 -9.87 -37.36
CA LYS A 586 46.83 -11.16 -36.80
C LYS A 586 45.49 -11.12 -36.07
N MET A 587 45.15 -10.00 -35.43
CA MET A 587 43.90 -9.80 -34.71
C MET A 587 42.71 -9.53 -35.65
N LEU A 588 42.97 -9.00 -36.86
CA LEU A 588 41.95 -8.49 -37.80
C LEU A 588 40.80 -9.49 -38.10
N PRO A 589 41.05 -10.79 -38.40
CA PRO A 589 39.97 -11.72 -38.68
C PRO A 589 39.07 -11.95 -37.46
N TRP A 590 39.68 -12.05 -36.28
CA TRP A 590 38.96 -12.28 -35.01
C TRP A 590 38.18 -11.05 -34.58
N MET A 591 38.77 -9.87 -34.72
CA MET A 591 38.14 -8.58 -34.48
C MET A 591 36.88 -8.41 -35.33
N THR A 592 36.97 -8.75 -36.62
CA THR A 592 35.83 -8.69 -37.54
C THR A 592 34.65 -9.52 -37.01
N LEU A 593 34.89 -10.76 -36.55
CA LEU A 593 33.83 -11.64 -36.06
C LEU A 593 33.10 -11.05 -34.85
N PHE A 594 33.84 -10.61 -33.81
CA PHE A 594 33.17 -10.12 -32.61
C PHE A 594 32.62 -8.70 -32.78
N TYR A 595 33.19 -7.86 -33.64
CA TYR A 595 32.65 -6.53 -33.95
C TYR A 595 31.28 -6.61 -34.64
N TYR A 596 31.13 -7.48 -35.64
CA TYR A 596 29.81 -7.70 -36.26
C TYR A 596 28.82 -8.29 -35.24
N ALA A 597 29.25 -9.27 -34.45
CA ALA A 597 28.41 -9.88 -33.43
C ALA A 597 27.93 -8.86 -32.38
N TRP A 598 28.83 -8.02 -31.88
CA TRP A 598 28.53 -6.98 -30.91
C TRP A 598 27.61 -5.93 -31.52
N CYS A 599 27.97 -5.34 -32.65
CA CYS A 599 27.17 -4.27 -33.25
C CYS A 599 25.72 -4.71 -33.55
N ILE A 600 25.52 -5.88 -34.16
CA ILE A 600 24.18 -6.39 -34.45
C ILE A 600 23.40 -6.68 -33.15
N THR A 601 24.05 -7.30 -32.16
CA THR A 601 23.41 -7.60 -30.87
C THR A 601 23.01 -6.33 -30.13
N GLU A 602 23.87 -5.32 -30.13
CA GLU A 602 23.66 -4.05 -29.43
C GLU A 602 22.57 -3.20 -30.06
N VAL A 603 22.55 -3.09 -31.40
CA VAL A 603 21.47 -2.39 -32.12
C VAL A 603 20.11 -3.01 -31.77
N VAL A 604 20.00 -4.34 -31.82
CA VAL A 604 18.77 -5.04 -31.45
C VAL A 604 18.43 -4.82 -29.96
N ARG A 605 19.43 -4.88 -29.06
CA ARG A 605 19.26 -4.73 -27.62
C ARG A 605 18.74 -3.35 -27.24
N TYR A 606 19.38 -2.29 -27.72
CA TYR A 606 19.00 -0.93 -27.38
C TYR A 606 17.71 -0.47 -28.06
N THR A 607 17.44 -0.93 -29.29
CA THR A 607 16.13 -0.72 -29.92
C THR A 607 15.02 -1.35 -29.07
N TYR A 608 15.25 -2.58 -28.58
CA TYR A 608 14.31 -3.26 -27.69
C TYR A 608 14.13 -2.51 -26.37
N TYR A 609 15.21 -2.05 -25.72
CA TYR A 609 15.14 -1.30 -24.47
C TYR A 609 14.42 0.05 -24.62
N ALA A 610 14.67 0.79 -25.70
CA ALA A 610 13.99 2.04 -25.99
C ALA A 610 12.46 1.87 -26.09
N LEU A 611 12.00 0.91 -26.90
CA LEU A 611 10.56 0.65 -27.09
C LEU A 611 9.91 0.04 -25.85
N ASN A 612 10.60 -0.87 -25.16
CA ASN A 612 10.08 -1.50 -23.95
C ASN A 612 9.95 -0.51 -22.78
N THR A 613 10.73 0.57 -22.76
CA THR A 613 10.57 1.66 -21.76
C THR A 613 9.21 2.36 -21.87
N PHE A 614 8.63 2.41 -23.08
CA PHE A 614 7.26 2.88 -23.33
C PHE A 614 6.20 1.78 -23.22
N GLY A 615 6.57 0.55 -22.86
CA GLY A 615 5.66 -0.61 -22.84
C GLY A 615 5.25 -1.10 -24.22
N VAL A 616 5.93 -0.66 -25.29
CA VAL A 616 5.68 -1.10 -26.66
C VAL A 616 6.49 -2.37 -26.92
N GLN A 617 5.80 -3.50 -27.09
CA GLN A 617 6.43 -4.76 -27.45
C GLN A 617 6.10 -5.13 -28.89
N VAL A 618 7.12 -5.10 -29.75
CA VAL A 618 7.02 -5.50 -31.16
C VAL A 618 7.52 -6.94 -31.28
N PHE A 619 6.69 -7.84 -31.82
CA PHE A 619 7.00 -9.27 -31.86
C PHE A 619 8.29 -9.58 -32.64
N PRO A 620 8.51 -9.08 -33.86
CA PRO A 620 9.78 -9.28 -34.58
C PRO A 620 11.02 -8.86 -33.77
N LEU A 621 10.98 -7.70 -33.12
CA LEU A 621 12.10 -7.20 -32.33
C LEU A 621 12.34 -8.03 -31.06
N THR A 622 11.26 -8.46 -30.41
CA THR A 622 11.32 -9.38 -29.27
C THR A 622 11.92 -10.71 -29.70
N TRP A 623 11.52 -11.24 -30.86
CA TRP A 623 12.07 -12.48 -31.40
C TRP A 623 13.57 -12.34 -31.67
N LEU A 624 13.99 -11.25 -32.33
CA LEU A 624 15.40 -10.96 -32.59
C LEU A 624 16.20 -10.90 -31.29
N ARG A 625 15.76 -10.11 -30.30
CA ARG A 625 16.45 -9.95 -29.01
C ARG A 625 16.74 -11.27 -28.30
N TYR A 626 15.82 -12.23 -28.39
CA TYR A 626 15.92 -13.52 -27.72
C TYR A 626 16.31 -14.68 -28.64
N SER A 627 16.66 -14.43 -29.91
CA SER A 627 17.05 -15.50 -30.86
C SER A 627 18.36 -15.25 -31.60
N THR A 628 18.80 -13.99 -31.77
CA THR A 628 20.06 -13.69 -32.46
C THR A 628 21.28 -14.27 -31.75
N PHE A 629 21.20 -14.48 -30.43
CA PHE A 629 22.28 -15.12 -29.66
C PHE A 629 22.63 -16.54 -30.15
N LEU A 630 21.71 -17.24 -30.83
CA LEU A 630 21.98 -18.59 -31.36
C LEU A 630 23.17 -18.62 -32.32
N ILE A 631 23.37 -17.53 -33.06
CA ILE A 631 24.46 -17.38 -34.04
C ILE A 631 25.50 -16.39 -33.54
N LEU A 632 25.05 -15.23 -33.05
CA LEU A 632 25.95 -14.13 -32.70
C LEU A 632 26.75 -14.39 -31.42
N TYR A 633 26.25 -15.21 -30.48
CA TYR A 633 26.98 -15.49 -29.25
C TYR A 633 28.19 -16.42 -29.48
N PRO A 634 28.07 -17.57 -30.18
CA PRO A 634 29.25 -18.34 -30.60
C PRO A 634 30.25 -17.53 -31.44
N LEU A 635 29.75 -16.72 -32.36
CA LEU A 635 30.56 -15.86 -33.22
C LEU A 635 31.36 -14.82 -32.41
N GLY A 636 30.67 -14.15 -31.47
CA GLY A 636 31.26 -13.19 -30.56
C GLY A 636 32.35 -13.82 -29.71
N VAL A 637 32.03 -14.87 -28.95
CA VAL A 637 32.99 -15.55 -28.06
C VAL A 637 34.23 -16.04 -28.82
N THR A 638 34.04 -16.61 -30.01
CA THR A 638 35.17 -17.06 -30.86
C THR A 638 36.05 -15.89 -31.28
N GLY A 639 35.46 -14.76 -31.70
CA GLY A 639 36.20 -13.56 -32.06
C GLY A 639 36.90 -12.91 -30.87
N GLU A 640 36.27 -12.84 -29.69
CA GLU A 640 36.87 -12.30 -28.47
C GLU A 640 38.10 -13.12 -28.05
N LEU A 641 37.96 -14.45 -27.97
CA LEU A 641 39.06 -15.35 -27.59
C LEU A 641 40.18 -15.34 -28.62
N GLY A 642 39.86 -15.36 -29.91
CA GLY A 642 40.84 -15.31 -31.00
C GLY A 642 41.62 -13.98 -31.02
N THR A 643 40.97 -12.88 -30.66
CA THR A 643 41.59 -11.56 -30.54
C THR A 643 42.58 -11.53 -29.39
N VAL A 644 42.19 -12.00 -28.20
CA VAL A 644 43.09 -12.07 -27.05
C VAL A 644 44.25 -13.03 -27.32
N TYR A 645 43.98 -14.19 -27.91
CA TYR A 645 45.01 -15.18 -28.28
C TYR A 645 46.05 -14.58 -29.23
N SER A 646 45.59 -13.87 -30.26
CA SER A 646 46.46 -13.24 -31.26
C SER A 646 47.28 -12.09 -30.69
N ALA A 647 46.81 -11.45 -29.61
CA ALA A 647 47.52 -10.39 -28.90
C ALA A 647 48.59 -10.92 -27.93
N LEU A 648 48.50 -12.19 -27.46
CA LEU A 648 49.42 -12.79 -26.47
C LEU A 648 50.92 -12.62 -26.78
N PRO A 649 51.41 -12.75 -28.03
CA PRO A 649 52.85 -12.67 -28.33
C PRO A 649 53.46 -11.28 -28.12
N GLU A 650 52.66 -10.21 -28.19
CA GLU A 650 53.14 -8.82 -28.11
C GLU A 650 52.80 -8.13 -26.77
N MET A 651 52.22 -8.88 -25.83
CA MET A 651 51.75 -8.33 -24.57
C MET A 651 52.85 -7.84 -23.62
N THR A 652 54.09 -8.32 -23.76
CA THR A 652 55.25 -7.77 -23.05
C THR A 652 55.45 -6.28 -23.36
N ASP A 653 55.25 -5.88 -24.62
CA ASP A 653 55.39 -4.50 -25.07
C ASP A 653 54.13 -3.66 -24.80
N MET A 654 52.94 -4.29 -24.83
CA MET A 654 51.67 -3.62 -24.51
C MET A 654 51.54 -3.33 -23.01
N ALA A 655 51.98 -4.24 -22.15
CA ALA A 655 51.99 -4.06 -20.68
C ALA A 655 52.89 -2.89 -20.24
N ALA A 656 53.93 -2.57 -21.02
CA ALA A 656 54.81 -1.44 -20.78
C ALA A 656 54.20 -0.06 -21.17
N LYS A 657 53.12 -0.04 -21.98
CA LYS A 657 52.54 1.19 -22.57
C LYS A 657 51.13 1.54 -22.05
N GLY A 658 50.49 0.68 -21.27
CA GLY A 658 49.13 0.89 -20.75
C GLY A 658 49.05 1.70 -19.43
N PRO A 659 47.86 2.16 -19.01
CA PRO A 659 47.68 2.95 -17.77
C PRO A 659 48.06 2.24 -16.47
N CYS A 660 48.27 0.93 -16.51
CA CYS A 660 48.74 0.10 -15.41
C CYS A 660 50.25 -0.21 -15.45
N GLY A 661 51.05 0.58 -16.18
CA GLY A 661 52.51 0.45 -16.24
C GLY A 661 53.26 0.67 -14.91
N LEU A 662 52.58 0.65 -13.76
CA LEU A 662 53.15 0.80 -12.43
C LEU A 662 53.00 -0.44 -11.54
N ALA A 663 52.91 -1.65 -12.08
CA ALA A 663 53.27 -2.89 -11.38
C ALA A 663 53.33 -4.08 -12.36
N CYS A 664 54.42 -4.85 -12.31
CA CYS A 664 54.61 -6.16 -12.95
C CYS A 664 54.98 -6.20 -14.45
N GLY A 665 56.25 -5.95 -14.79
CA GLY A 665 56.80 -6.22 -16.12
C GLY A 665 57.04 -7.71 -16.46
N THR A 666 56.99 -8.62 -15.48
CA THR A 666 57.32 -10.05 -15.73
C THR A 666 56.30 -11.02 -15.10
N ILE A 667 55.74 -10.68 -13.93
CA ILE A 667 54.66 -11.44 -13.29
C ILE A 667 53.33 -11.24 -14.02
N ALA A 668 53.08 -10.11 -14.69
CA ALA A 668 51.84 -9.85 -15.40
C ALA A 668 51.66 -10.73 -16.65
N VAL A 669 52.73 -11.03 -17.39
CA VAL A 669 52.64 -11.87 -18.60
C VAL A 669 52.41 -13.34 -18.23
N ALA A 670 53.06 -13.84 -17.18
CA ALA A 670 52.79 -15.17 -16.63
C ALA A 670 51.37 -15.27 -16.02
N SER A 671 50.96 -14.24 -15.26
CA SER A 671 49.60 -14.14 -14.70
C SER A 671 48.53 -13.94 -15.78
N PHE A 672 48.87 -13.34 -16.93
CA PHE A 672 47.96 -13.14 -18.05
C PHE A 672 47.86 -14.39 -18.93
N ARG A 673 48.95 -15.12 -19.17
CA ARG A 673 48.88 -16.45 -19.81
C ARG A 673 48.08 -17.42 -18.94
N LEU A 674 48.36 -17.45 -17.63
CA LEU A 674 47.57 -18.21 -16.65
C LEU A 674 46.11 -17.73 -16.65
N GLY A 675 45.89 -16.41 -16.63
CA GLY A 675 44.57 -15.77 -16.69
C GLY A 675 43.79 -16.06 -17.97
N PHE A 676 44.43 -16.11 -19.13
CA PHE A 676 43.85 -16.49 -20.41
C PHE A 676 43.54 -17.98 -20.48
N THR A 677 44.40 -18.81 -19.88
CA THR A 677 44.14 -20.26 -19.74
C THR A 677 42.98 -20.53 -18.79
N CYS A 678 42.89 -19.78 -17.69
CA CYS A 678 41.74 -19.76 -16.79
C CYS A 678 40.48 -19.22 -17.49
N LEU A 679 40.59 -18.17 -18.32
CA LEU A 679 39.50 -17.60 -19.10
C LEU A 679 38.96 -18.62 -20.10
N LEU A 680 39.83 -19.34 -20.81
CA LEU A 680 39.47 -20.45 -21.68
C LEU A 680 38.75 -21.56 -20.91
N GLY A 681 39.24 -21.94 -19.73
CA GLY A 681 38.58 -22.91 -18.85
C GLY A 681 37.20 -22.44 -18.38
N VAL A 682 37.06 -21.17 -18.00
CA VAL A 682 35.79 -20.54 -17.61
C VAL A 682 34.82 -20.48 -18.79
N TYR A 683 35.29 -20.15 -20.00
CA TYR A 683 34.44 -20.18 -21.19
C TYR A 683 34.06 -21.61 -21.59
N LEU A 684 34.96 -22.59 -21.48
CA LEU A 684 34.67 -23.99 -21.82
C LEU A 684 33.60 -24.61 -20.90
N LEU A 685 33.62 -24.28 -19.61
CA LEU A 685 32.62 -24.73 -18.62
C LEU A 685 31.38 -23.83 -18.56
N GLY A 686 31.57 -22.52 -18.68
CA GLY A 686 30.52 -21.51 -18.52
C GLY A 686 29.67 -21.29 -19.77
N PHE A 687 30.22 -21.50 -20.97
CA PHE A 687 29.50 -21.31 -22.23
C PHE A 687 28.27 -22.23 -22.36
N PRO A 688 28.34 -23.56 -22.11
CA PRO A 688 27.16 -24.42 -22.15
C PRO A 688 26.10 -24.03 -21.12
N LEU A 689 26.53 -23.62 -19.92
CA LEU A 689 25.64 -23.22 -18.82
C LEU A 689 24.89 -21.93 -19.16
N LEU A 690 25.61 -20.87 -19.56
CA LEU A 690 25.03 -19.59 -19.96
C LEU A 690 24.14 -19.74 -21.20
N PHE A 691 24.57 -20.49 -22.21
CA PHE A 691 23.78 -20.76 -23.40
C PHE A 691 22.48 -21.50 -23.07
N GLY A 692 22.53 -22.49 -22.17
CA GLY A 692 21.37 -23.19 -21.64
C GLY A 692 20.38 -22.25 -20.93
N THR A 693 20.87 -21.31 -20.11
CA THR A 693 20.01 -20.32 -19.46
C THR A 693 19.34 -19.38 -20.47
N MET A 694 20.04 -18.97 -21.54
CA MET A 694 19.47 -18.15 -22.61
C MET A 694 18.39 -18.88 -23.41
N LEU A 695 18.57 -20.18 -23.68
CA LEU A 695 17.53 -21.03 -24.29
C LEU A 695 16.28 -21.12 -23.41
N ALA A 696 16.45 -21.29 -22.11
CA ALA A 696 15.34 -21.31 -21.15
C ALA A 696 14.60 -19.96 -21.11
N GLN A 697 15.34 -18.85 -21.10
CA GLN A 697 14.77 -17.50 -21.17
C GLN A 697 13.98 -17.27 -22.46
N ARG A 698 14.52 -17.66 -23.62
CA ARG A 698 13.82 -17.60 -24.92
C ARG A 698 12.49 -18.35 -24.88
N LYS A 699 12.48 -19.60 -24.41
CA LYS A 699 11.26 -20.42 -24.32
C LYS A 699 10.21 -19.76 -23.42
N LYS A 700 10.63 -19.16 -22.31
CA LYS A 700 9.74 -18.46 -21.36
C LYS A 700 9.12 -17.20 -21.96
N VAL A 701 9.90 -16.37 -22.64
CA VAL A 701 9.44 -15.07 -23.17
C VAL A 701 8.58 -15.25 -24.41
N LEU A 702 9.02 -16.06 -25.38
CA LEU A 702 8.26 -16.26 -26.63
C LEU A 702 6.90 -16.93 -26.40
N ARG A 703 6.81 -17.83 -25.40
CA ARG A 703 5.51 -18.43 -25.00
C ARG A 703 4.55 -17.41 -24.39
N ARG A 704 5.06 -16.37 -23.70
CA ARG A 704 4.21 -15.30 -23.15
C ARG A 704 3.77 -14.32 -24.24
N SER A 705 4.66 -13.98 -25.17
CA SER A 705 4.34 -13.08 -26.29
C SER A 705 3.32 -13.68 -27.26
N SER A 706 3.34 -15.00 -27.51
CA SER A 706 2.35 -15.67 -28.37
C SER A 706 0.94 -15.71 -27.74
N VAL A 707 0.85 -15.88 -26.42
CA VAL A 707 -0.42 -15.84 -25.68
C VAL A 707 -0.98 -14.41 -25.58
N GLY A 708 -0.12 -13.41 -25.41
CA GLY A 708 -0.54 -12.00 -25.39
C GLY A 708 -1.03 -11.47 -26.75
N ALA A 709 -0.46 -11.95 -27.85
CA ALA A 709 -0.91 -11.60 -29.21
C ALA A 709 -2.30 -12.19 -29.52
N LYS A 710 -2.57 -13.44 -29.13
CA LYS A 710 -3.91 -14.07 -29.26
C LYS A 710 -5.01 -13.38 -28.46
N LYS A 711 -4.66 -12.67 -27.39
CA LYS A 711 -5.61 -11.96 -26.52
C LYS A 711 -5.96 -10.54 -26.99
N LYS A 712 -5.26 -10.01 -28.00
CA LYS A 712 -5.53 -8.71 -28.64
C LYS A 712 -6.19 -8.83 -30.01
N SER A 713 -6.28 -10.04 -30.56
CA SER A 713 -6.98 -10.33 -31.83
C SER A 713 -8.36 -10.98 -31.64
N ASN A 714 -8.81 -11.11 -30.39
CA ASN A 714 -10.18 -11.38 -29.97
C ASN A 714 -10.64 -10.18 -29.14
#